data_AF-A0AAU7ZK95-F1
#
_entry.id   AF-A0AAU7ZK95-F1
#
_cell.length_a   1.000
_cell.length_b   1.000
_cell.length_c   1.000
_cell.angle_alpha   90.00
_cell.angle_beta   90.00
_cell.angle_gamma   90.00
#
_symmetry.space_group_name_H-M   'P 1'
#
loop_
_entity.id
_entity.type
_entity.pdbx_description
1 polymer ?
#
loop_
_entity_poly.entity_id
_entity_poly.type
_entity_poly.pdbx_seq_one_letter_code
_entity_poly.pdbx_strand_id
1 'polypeptide(L)'
;MMVFDTETRIDATQRLTFGSYRFLTNGECQEEGLFFANDLPEHDRQVLERYATEHPAEANNKKLKLLTLNQFLSKFYSSVYKGRCLLVGFNLPFDLSRVARDSTTARGRFAGGFSLELWSYIDKSGNELKNGFRPRVGIKQIDGKRALKGFTARNGCDPSDLIPDGSPTGEPEEGYIFRGHFLDLRTLAFALTDRSYSLASACEGFEVEHGKQHAEHHGEITSEYIDYNRRDVLATAELAEKLLAEFDKHPIDLQPTKAYSPASIGKSHLQAMGIRPILERQPDFPKKYLGYAQSAFFGGRTSAHIRKVPIPVVYTDFLSMYPTVNINMGLWDFVTAQELTIDDHCEKEITDFLNCVSADHLFNPDTWKNLAAFVQIIPDDDILPSRSKYATASNDWQVGVNHMYSDAENSTALWFALPDVVASVILTGRVPKIVDAFRLKAKGKSKGLKPISLRNAIKVDPRNQDLFKVVIEERKRLDFGTDTSKSEKGRLDKALKVLANSTSYGIYAEMNRQESDEMVNVLCHGIDPEPFTCKVKHPEIPGKYCFPPLAALITSAARLMLSLLEHCVSEKGGTYAMEDTDSMAIVATERGGLIPCPGGSYLKDGQPAIKALSWNEVEEIANRFEALNPYDRDAIPGSVLKIEGDNFDPTRKQRQLYCFAISAKRYALFLKDKHGNPALLRNGVNNDEDRWSEHGLGHLLNPTDPESEDRKWAGQAWLNMVRGALSFPRANLGFEDLPAVGRVTVSSPAVIRPLAKLNEGKPYSGQIKPFNFLLTCHVKPFGHPKGADPERFHLIAPYNNNSAQWLKMDWIDQYTGNTYRITTSEYTGSARTAFVKTYGDVLREYEYHPESKCADATGDPCDKQTVGLLQRRHITVDQIKYIGKESNHLEDVDAGLVHSRESVYTEYVDQSRDEWQTKILPLLKRLPLKTLISESGLSRRALMDIRAARSRPHLKNQECLRGIAITKAKGPE
;
A
#
# COMPACT_ATOMS: atom_id res chain seq x y z
N MET A 1 -7.51 -29.28 14.10
CA MET A 1 -7.76 -27.82 14.05
C MET A 1 -8.90 -27.47 15.00
N MET A 2 -8.84 -26.27 15.59
CA MET A 2 -9.94 -25.67 16.36
C MET A 2 -10.40 -24.43 15.61
N VAL A 3 -11.67 -24.39 15.25
CA VAL A 3 -12.32 -23.28 14.53
C VAL A 3 -13.33 -22.67 15.47
N PHE A 4 -13.38 -21.35 15.58
CA PHE A 4 -14.42 -20.68 16.33
C PHE A 4 -14.70 -19.30 15.74
N ASP A 5 -15.91 -18.83 16.01
CA ASP A 5 -16.39 -17.50 15.63
C ASP A 5 -17.24 -16.93 16.76
N THR A 6 -17.35 -15.61 16.85
CA THR A 6 -18.04 -14.93 17.94
C THR A 6 -19.16 -14.02 17.44
N GLU A 7 -20.33 -14.13 18.06
CA GLU A 7 -21.41 -13.18 17.87
C GLU A 7 -21.41 -12.12 18.98
N THR A 8 -21.78 -10.91 18.58
CA THR A 8 -21.75 -9.75 19.47
C THR A 8 -23.05 -8.98 19.41
N ARG A 9 -23.29 -8.13 20.41
CA ARG A 9 -24.29 -7.07 20.29
C ARG A 9 -23.92 -6.11 19.16
N ILE A 10 -24.92 -5.42 18.62
CA ILE A 10 -24.76 -4.38 17.59
C ILE A 10 -24.43 -3.00 18.17
N ASP A 11 -24.30 -2.89 19.50
CA ASP A 11 -23.92 -1.65 20.15
C ASP A 11 -22.43 -1.33 20.00
N ALA A 12 -22.06 -0.10 20.37
CA ALA A 12 -20.70 0.43 20.35
C ALA A 12 -19.63 -0.46 21.01
N THR A 13 -19.98 -1.29 21.98
CA THR A 13 -19.05 -2.15 22.71
C THR A 13 -18.80 -3.48 22.01
N GLN A 14 -19.70 -3.87 21.10
CA GLN A 14 -19.76 -5.19 20.47
C GLN A 14 -19.46 -6.29 21.49
N ARG A 15 -20.20 -6.28 22.60
CA ARG A 15 -20.01 -7.25 23.68
C ARG A 15 -20.37 -8.66 23.19
N LEU A 16 -19.52 -9.64 23.54
CA LEU A 16 -19.75 -11.05 23.27
C LEU A 16 -21.12 -11.47 23.82
N THR A 17 -21.90 -12.14 22.99
CA THR A 17 -23.17 -12.75 23.38
C THR A 17 -22.93 -14.26 23.54
N PHE A 18 -22.61 -14.91 22.44
CA PHE A 18 -22.23 -16.31 22.34
C PHE A 18 -21.25 -16.51 21.17
N GLY A 19 -20.77 -17.73 21.01
CA GLY A 19 -20.03 -18.16 19.83
C GLY A 19 -20.12 -19.66 19.66
N SER A 20 -19.73 -20.12 18.48
CA SER A 20 -19.69 -21.54 18.13
C SER A 20 -18.25 -21.97 17.93
N TYR A 21 -17.98 -23.25 18.16
CA TYR A 21 -16.68 -23.84 17.85
C TYR A 21 -16.82 -25.25 17.28
N ARG A 22 -15.83 -25.62 16.46
CA ARG A 22 -15.62 -26.99 15.99
C ARG A 22 -14.19 -27.43 16.28
N PHE A 23 -14.05 -28.64 16.79
CA PHE A 23 -12.76 -29.28 16.99
C PHE A 23 -12.65 -30.46 16.02
N LEU A 24 -11.77 -30.32 15.03
CA LEU A 24 -11.60 -31.29 13.96
C LEU A 24 -10.25 -32.01 14.09
N THR A 25 -10.26 -33.31 13.84
CA THR A 25 -9.06 -34.16 13.76
C THR A 25 -9.11 -34.89 12.43
N ASN A 26 -8.05 -34.78 11.62
CA ASN A 26 -7.97 -35.37 10.28
C ASN A 26 -9.17 -35.05 9.36
N GLY A 27 -9.66 -33.80 9.40
CA GLY A 27 -10.82 -33.35 8.63
C GLY A 27 -12.18 -33.72 9.24
N GLU A 28 -12.21 -34.61 10.22
CA GLU A 28 -13.47 -35.02 10.86
C GLU A 28 -13.80 -34.16 12.08
N CYS A 29 -15.04 -33.66 12.14
CA CYS A 29 -15.56 -32.92 13.29
C CYS A 29 -15.81 -33.86 14.48
N GLN A 30 -14.91 -33.82 15.47
CA GLN A 30 -15.00 -34.66 16.67
C GLN A 30 -15.94 -34.06 17.71
N GLU A 31 -15.99 -32.74 17.77
CA GLU A 31 -16.82 -32.00 18.72
C GLU A 31 -17.25 -30.67 18.12
N GLU A 32 -18.55 -30.38 18.25
CA GLU A 32 -19.14 -29.07 18.00
C GLU A 32 -19.77 -28.57 19.32
N GLY A 33 -19.71 -27.28 19.56
CA GLY A 33 -20.40 -26.68 20.69
C GLY A 33 -20.57 -25.18 20.59
N LEU A 34 -21.42 -24.68 21.47
CA LEU A 34 -21.66 -23.28 21.74
C LEU A 34 -20.92 -22.88 23.02
N PHE A 35 -20.54 -21.61 23.11
CA PHE A 35 -20.11 -20.99 24.36
C PHE A 35 -20.74 -19.62 24.51
N PHE A 36 -20.93 -19.15 25.75
CA PHE A 36 -21.58 -17.88 26.01
C PHE A 36 -20.83 -17.03 27.03
N ALA A 37 -21.06 -15.71 26.96
CA ALA A 37 -20.46 -14.74 27.86
C ALA A 37 -20.88 -15.00 29.32
N ASN A 38 -19.95 -14.84 30.25
CA ASN A 38 -20.21 -15.09 31.69
C ASN A 38 -21.31 -14.18 32.27
N ASP A 39 -21.56 -13.03 31.63
CA ASP A 39 -22.53 -12.02 32.04
C ASP A 39 -23.77 -11.98 31.12
N LEU A 40 -24.01 -13.03 30.33
CA LEU A 40 -25.18 -13.14 29.46
C LEU A 40 -26.50 -13.16 30.27
N PRO A 41 -27.50 -12.34 29.90
CA PRO A 41 -28.80 -12.35 30.55
C PRO A 41 -29.44 -13.74 30.61
N GLU A 42 -30.22 -13.99 31.67
CA GLU A 42 -30.84 -15.29 31.90
C GLU A 42 -31.79 -15.71 30.75
N HIS A 43 -32.59 -14.79 30.22
CA HIS A 43 -33.51 -15.09 29.11
C HIS A 43 -32.77 -15.56 27.86
N ASP A 44 -31.69 -14.87 27.48
CA ASP A 44 -30.84 -15.24 26.34
C ASP A 44 -30.14 -16.59 26.55
N ARG A 45 -29.68 -16.84 27.78
CA ARG A 45 -29.06 -18.11 28.14
C ARG A 45 -30.03 -19.28 28.01
N GLN A 46 -31.28 -19.09 28.44
CA GLN A 46 -32.32 -20.11 28.30
C GLN A 46 -32.63 -20.44 26.84
N VAL A 47 -32.49 -19.48 25.91
CA VAL A 47 -32.58 -19.75 24.46
C VAL A 47 -31.46 -20.69 24.02
N LEU A 48 -30.21 -20.42 24.42
CA LEU A 48 -29.06 -21.28 24.09
C LEU A 48 -29.16 -22.67 24.71
N GLU A 49 -29.59 -22.77 25.97
CA GLU A 49 -29.79 -24.04 26.67
C GLU A 49 -30.86 -24.91 26.01
N ARG A 50 -31.99 -24.28 25.65
CA ARG A 50 -33.06 -24.94 24.90
C ARG A 50 -32.57 -25.40 23.53
N TYR A 51 -31.94 -24.50 22.79
CA TYR A 51 -31.42 -24.80 21.46
C TYR A 51 -30.42 -25.98 21.51
N ALA A 52 -29.46 -25.97 22.43
CA ALA A 52 -28.46 -27.03 22.58
C ALA A 52 -29.03 -28.39 23.02
N THR A 53 -30.23 -28.39 23.61
CA THR A 53 -30.96 -29.62 23.96
C THR A 53 -31.78 -30.14 22.77
N GLU A 54 -32.34 -29.26 21.96
CA GLU A 54 -33.22 -29.58 20.84
C GLU A 54 -32.47 -29.91 19.54
N HIS A 55 -31.26 -29.39 19.36
CA HIS A 55 -30.50 -29.52 18.12
C HIS A 55 -29.27 -30.41 18.29
N PRO A 56 -29.05 -31.41 17.41
CA PRO A 56 -27.86 -32.24 17.46
C PRO A 56 -26.61 -31.48 17.00
N ALA A 57 -25.45 -31.91 17.50
CA ALA A 57 -24.18 -31.50 16.92
C ALA A 57 -23.97 -32.17 15.55
N GLU A 58 -23.42 -31.42 14.61
CA GLU A 58 -22.84 -31.92 13.37
C GLU A 58 -21.41 -32.42 13.63
N ALA A 59 -21.30 -33.41 14.53
CA ALA A 59 -20.05 -33.99 14.99
C ALA A 59 -20.25 -35.47 15.37
N ASN A 60 -19.14 -36.21 15.50
CA ASN A 60 -19.16 -37.64 15.85
C ASN A 60 -19.92 -37.95 17.14
N ASN A 61 -19.86 -37.07 18.14
CA ASN A 61 -20.54 -37.27 19.43
C ASN A 61 -22.05 -36.94 19.40
N LYS A 62 -22.58 -36.40 18.29
CA LYS A 62 -23.96 -35.92 18.05
C LYS A 62 -24.59 -35.00 19.12
N LYS A 63 -23.85 -34.64 20.17
CA LYS A 63 -24.33 -33.84 21.30
C LYS A 63 -23.71 -32.46 21.25
N LEU A 64 -24.55 -31.44 21.04
CA LEU A 64 -24.11 -30.05 21.05
C LEU A 64 -23.73 -29.66 22.48
N LYS A 65 -22.46 -29.33 22.70
CA LYS A 65 -21.99 -28.87 24.01
C LYS A 65 -22.33 -27.41 24.19
N LEU A 66 -22.81 -27.03 25.37
CA LEU A 66 -22.94 -25.63 25.77
C LEU A 66 -21.96 -25.36 26.92
N LEU A 67 -21.01 -24.45 26.69
CA LEU A 67 -19.94 -24.12 27.63
C LEU A 67 -20.07 -22.69 28.14
N THR A 68 -19.67 -22.44 29.38
CA THR A 68 -19.34 -21.07 29.80
C THR A 68 -18.07 -20.60 29.08
N LEU A 69 -17.88 -19.29 28.94
CA LEU A 69 -16.65 -18.73 28.37
C LEU A 69 -15.39 -19.28 29.08
N ASN A 70 -15.42 -19.44 30.40
CA ASN A 70 -14.28 -20.00 31.15
C ASN A 70 -14.00 -21.47 30.80
N GLN A 71 -15.04 -22.28 30.61
CA GLN A 71 -14.89 -23.67 30.17
C GLN A 71 -14.31 -23.74 28.76
N PHE A 72 -14.81 -22.90 27.84
CA PHE A 72 -14.27 -22.77 26.49
C PHE A 72 -12.79 -22.36 26.50
N LEU A 73 -12.42 -21.34 27.28
CA LEU A 73 -11.03 -20.87 27.39
C LEU A 73 -10.08 -21.89 28.03
N SER A 74 -10.60 -22.76 28.90
CA SER A 74 -9.86 -23.92 29.42
C SER A 74 -9.58 -24.93 28.31
N LYS A 75 -10.58 -25.26 27.49
CA LYS A 75 -10.44 -26.12 26.31
C LYS A 75 -9.52 -25.50 25.26
N PHE A 76 -9.63 -24.20 25.02
CA PHE A 76 -8.75 -23.44 24.15
C PHE A 76 -7.29 -23.58 24.60
N TYR A 77 -7.00 -23.39 25.89
CA TYR A 77 -5.65 -23.54 26.42
C TYR A 77 -5.11 -24.97 26.27
N SER A 78 -5.91 -25.98 26.62
CA SER A 78 -5.48 -27.38 26.51
C SER A 78 -5.27 -27.81 25.05
N SER A 79 -6.09 -27.33 24.13
CA SER A 79 -6.05 -27.75 22.72
C SER A 79 -5.04 -26.92 21.91
N VAL A 80 -5.16 -25.60 21.94
CA VAL A 80 -4.40 -24.67 21.07
C VAL A 80 -2.99 -24.44 21.58
N TYR A 81 -2.82 -24.25 22.89
CA TYR A 81 -1.49 -24.02 23.46
C TYR A 81 -0.80 -25.34 23.80
N LYS A 82 -1.39 -26.17 24.66
CA LYS A 82 -0.77 -27.42 25.11
C LYS A 82 -0.75 -28.51 24.05
N GLY A 83 -1.86 -28.71 23.34
CA GLY A 83 -1.94 -29.63 22.21
C GLY A 83 -1.34 -29.10 20.91
N ARG A 84 -0.83 -27.86 20.90
CA ARG A 84 -0.31 -27.16 19.70
C ARG A 84 -1.25 -27.21 18.49
N CYS A 85 -2.56 -27.26 18.72
CA CYS A 85 -3.56 -27.35 17.66
C CYS A 85 -3.59 -26.07 16.81
N LEU A 86 -3.81 -26.23 15.50
CA LEU A 86 -4.07 -25.13 14.57
C LEU A 86 -5.38 -24.42 14.95
N LEU A 87 -5.29 -23.16 15.36
CA LEU A 87 -6.42 -22.28 15.60
C LEU A 87 -6.78 -21.54 14.31
N VAL A 88 -8.03 -21.64 13.90
CA VAL A 88 -8.52 -21.09 12.64
C VAL A 88 -9.67 -20.11 12.91
N GLY A 89 -9.68 -19.00 12.18
CA GLY A 89 -10.80 -18.06 12.15
C GLY A 89 -10.74 -17.16 10.92
N PHE A 90 -11.84 -16.47 10.63
CA PHE A 90 -11.95 -15.49 9.56
C PHE A 90 -12.02 -14.10 10.19
N ASN A 91 -10.87 -13.43 10.40
CA ASN A 91 -10.69 -12.23 11.25
C ASN A 91 -10.39 -12.48 12.75
N LEU A 92 -9.48 -13.42 13.03
CA LEU A 92 -9.05 -13.79 14.40
C LEU A 92 -8.76 -12.60 15.36
N PRO A 93 -8.15 -11.46 14.95
CA PRO A 93 -7.95 -10.34 15.86
C PRO A 93 -9.24 -9.86 16.54
N PHE A 94 -10.36 -9.85 15.80
CA PHE A 94 -11.66 -9.49 16.32
C PHE A 94 -12.16 -10.53 17.33
N ASP A 95 -12.27 -11.79 16.93
CA ASP A 95 -12.83 -12.85 17.79
C ASP A 95 -12.02 -13.05 19.09
N LEU A 96 -10.69 -13.00 18.98
CA LEU A 96 -9.80 -13.13 20.14
C LEU A 96 -9.97 -11.98 21.14
N SER A 97 -10.30 -10.76 20.67
CA SER A 97 -10.56 -9.65 21.58
C SER A 97 -11.94 -9.75 22.22
N ARG A 98 -12.91 -10.44 21.61
CA ARG A 98 -14.25 -10.68 22.18
C ARG A 98 -14.24 -11.72 23.31
N VAL A 99 -13.36 -12.71 23.24
CA VAL A 99 -13.17 -13.70 24.32
C VAL A 99 -12.14 -13.28 25.38
N ALA A 100 -11.51 -12.11 25.21
CA ALA A 100 -10.55 -11.58 26.18
C ALA A 100 -11.22 -10.98 27.42
N ARG A 101 -10.48 -10.99 28.52
CA ARG A 101 -10.87 -10.44 29.82
C ARG A 101 -10.26 -9.06 30.09
N ASP A 102 -9.13 -8.79 29.47
CA ASP A 102 -8.44 -7.49 29.55
C ASP A 102 -7.49 -7.34 28.34
N SER A 103 -7.05 -6.11 28.06
CA SER A 103 -6.06 -5.82 27.03
C SER A 103 -5.12 -4.69 27.44
N THR A 104 -3.84 -4.87 27.13
CA THR A 104 -2.78 -3.86 27.41
C THR A 104 -1.92 -3.63 26.19
N THR A 105 -1.03 -2.63 26.22
CA THR A 105 -0.03 -2.42 25.16
C THR A 105 0.94 -3.58 25.10
N ALA A 106 1.13 -4.17 23.92
CA ALA A 106 2.09 -5.23 23.71
C ALA A 106 3.54 -4.72 23.60
N ARG A 107 4.50 -5.61 23.85
CA ARG A 107 5.95 -5.34 23.86
C ARG A 107 6.69 -6.30 22.91
N GLY A 108 7.97 -6.01 22.65
CA GLY A 108 8.84 -6.86 21.83
C GLY A 108 8.30 -7.03 20.40
N ARG A 109 8.16 -8.27 19.92
CA ARG A 109 7.65 -8.58 18.57
C ARG A 109 6.32 -7.92 18.22
N PHE A 110 5.48 -7.65 19.22
CA PHE A 110 4.15 -7.06 19.03
C PHE A 110 4.09 -5.59 19.46
N ALA A 111 5.24 -4.91 19.65
CA ALA A 111 5.29 -3.50 20.03
C ALA A 111 4.48 -2.61 19.08
N GLY A 112 3.67 -1.71 19.65
CA GLY A 112 2.67 -0.91 18.95
C GLY A 112 1.29 -1.58 18.82
N GLY A 113 1.16 -2.86 19.17
CA GLY A 113 -0.09 -3.62 19.16
C GLY A 113 -0.69 -3.88 20.54
N PHE A 114 -1.62 -4.83 20.61
CA PHE A 114 -2.34 -5.24 21.82
C PHE A 114 -1.83 -6.56 22.38
N SER A 115 -1.82 -6.67 23.71
CA SER A 115 -1.62 -7.92 24.44
C SER A 115 -2.90 -8.25 25.17
N LEU A 116 -3.62 -9.27 24.69
CA LEU A 116 -4.90 -9.74 25.20
C LEU A 116 -4.70 -10.75 26.33
N GLU A 117 -5.35 -10.52 27.46
CA GLU A 117 -5.42 -11.45 28.57
C GLU A 117 -6.68 -12.31 28.47
N LEU A 118 -6.50 -13.62 28.36
CA LEU A 118 -7.60 -14.58 28.23
C LEU A 118 -7.98 -15.23 29.57
N TRP A 119 -7.03 -15.44 30.50
CA TRP A 119 -7.28 -16.26 31.69
C TRP A 119 -7.02 -15.53 33.00
N SER A 120 -7.83 -15.87 33.99
CA SER A 120 -7.66 -15.54 35.40
C SER A 120 -7.51 -16.82 36.24
N TYR A 121 -7.22 -16.65 37.52
CA TYR A 121 -7.43 -17.68 38.55
C TYR A 121 -7.97 -17.01 39.81
N ILE A 122 -8.68 -17.78 40.63
CA ILE A 122 -9.15 -17.31 41.95
C ILE A 122 -8.07 -17.69 42.97
N ASP A 123 -7.59 -16.72 43.73
CA ASP A 123 -6.62 -16.96 44.80
C ASP A 123 -7.28 -17.58 46.04
N LYS A 124 -6.48 -17.92 47.06
CA LYS A 124 -6.97 -18.51 48.31
C LYS A 124 -7.92 -17.58 49.09
N SER A 125 -7.90 -16.29 48.79
CA SER A 125 -8.73 -15.26 49.41
C SER A 125 -10.01 -14.97 48.62
N GLY A 126 -10.25 -15.70 47.52
CA GLY A 126 -11.43 -15.52 46.68
C GLY A 126 -11.30 -14.37 45.67
N ASN A 127 -10.14 -13.73 45.55
CA ASN A 127 -9.91 -12.67 44.59
C ASN A 127 -9.54 -13.26 43.23
N GLU A 128 -10.15 -12.74 42.18
CA GLU A 128 -9.81 -13.11 40.82
C GLU A 128 -8.58 -12.31 40.35
N LEU A 129 -7.48 -13.02 40.07
CA LEU A 129 -6.19 -12.45 39.67
C LEU A 129 -5.81 -12.87 38.26
N LYS A 130 -4.98 -12.03 37.61
CA LYS A 130 -4.37 -12.31 36.31
C LYS A 130 -3.51 -13.57 36.34
N ASN A 131 -3.65 -14.44 35.34
CA ASN A 131 -2.89 -15.69 35.29
C ASN A 131 -1.55 -15.54 34.54
N GLY A 132 -0.50 -15.14 35.26
CA GLY A 132 0.86 -15.01 34.69
C GLY A 132 1.52 -16.33 34.26
N PHE A 133 0.96 -17.47 34.65
CA PHE A 133 1.40 -18.80 34.23
C PHE A 133 0.74 -19.27 32.93
N ARG A 134 -0.16 -18.47 32.33
CA ARG A 134 -0.71 -18.70 30.99
C ARG A 134 -0.31 -17.56 30.04
N PRO A 135 -0.08 -17.84 28.75
CA PRO A 135 0.56 -16.90 27.83
C PRO A 135 -0.45 -15.96 27.18
N ARG A 136 -0.32 -14.65 27.34
CA ARG A 136 -1.21 -13.69 26.66
C ARG A 136 -1.16 -13.84 25.14
N VAL A 137 -2.15 -13.31 24.43
CA VAL A 137 -2.13 -13.26 22.95
C VAL A 137 -1.69 -11.86 22.51
N GLY A 138 -0.53 -11.76 21.87
CA GLY A 138 -0.05 -10.53 21.26
C GLY A 138 -0.57 -10.41 19.84
N ILE A 139 -1.10 -9.24 19.48
CA ILE A 139 -1.59 -8.93 18.13
C ILE A 139 -1.12 -7.55 17.71
N LYS A 140 -0.46 -7.45 16.56
CA LYS A 140 -0.04 -6.19 15.94
C LYS A 140 -0.59 -6.12 14.52
N GLN A 141 -1.50 -5.17 14.27
CA GLN A 141 -1.98 -4.89 12.92
C GLN A 141 -0.84 -4.34 12.06
N ILE A 142 -0.74 -4.81 10.81
CA ILE A 142 0.18 -4.24 9.81
C ILE A 142 -0.63 -3.36 8.84
N ASP A 143 -1.75 -3.87 8.34
CA ASP A 143 -2.71 -3.17 7.47
C ASP A 143 -4.09 -3.86 7.56
N GLY A 144 -5.09 -3.43 6.79
CA GLY A 144 -6.43 -4.03 6.78
C GLY A 144 -6.51 -5.53 6.42
N LYS A 145 -5.42 -6.17 5.96
CA LYS A 145 -5.35 -7.58 5.51
C LYS A 145 -4.42 -8.44 6.36
N ARG A 146 -3.46 -7.85 7.07
CA ARG A 146 -2.36 -8.54 7.75
C ARG A 146 -2.22 -8.12 9.21
N ALA A 147 -2.02 -9.10 10.09
CA ALA A 147 -1.65 -8.89 11.47
C ALA A 147 -0.66 -9.95 11.96
N LEU A 148 0.36 -9.52 12.71
CA LEU A 148 1.17 -10.44 13.50
C LEU A 148 0.34 -10.90 14.69
N LYS A 149 0.34 -12.20 14.96
CA LYS A 149 -0.40 -12.78 16.08
C LYS A 149 0.35 -13.97 16.66
N GLY A 150 0.22 -14.14 17.96
CA GLY A 150 0.75 -15.31 18.65
C GLY A 150 0.81 -15.15 20.16
N PHE A 151 1.12 -16.25 20.83
CA PHE A 151 1.31 -16.27 22.27
C PHE A 151 2.55 -15.47 22.70
N THR A 152 2.45 -14.82 23.86
CA THR A 152 3.57 -14.17 24.55
C THR A 152 4.31 -15.16 25.44
N ALA A 153 5.46 -14.75 25.98
CA ALA A 153 6.10 -15.51 27.07
C ALA A 153 5.16 -15.61 28.29
N ARG A 154 5.35 -16.67 29.09
CA ARG A 154 4.64 -16.92 30.36
C ARG A 154 5.62 -17.33 31.46
N ASN A 155 5.21 -17.20 32.72
CA ASN A 155 6.00 -17.68 33.85
C ASN A 155 5.87 -19.20 33.98
N GLY A 156 6.97 -19.87 34.37
CA GLY A 156 6.97 -21.31 34.64
C GLY A 156 6.59 -22.14 33.41
N CYS A 157 7.28 -21.93 32.29
CA CYS A 157 7.12 -22.78 31.11
C CYS A 157 7.52 -24.21 31.41
N ASP A 158 6.68 -25.16 31.01
CA ASP A 158 7.02 -26.57 31.05
C ASP A 158 8.08 -26.86 29.97
N PRO A 159 9.02 -27.80 30.17
CA PRO A 159 10.07 -28.10 29.19
C PRO A 159 9.51 -28.42 27.79
N SER A 160 8.36 -29.08 27.71
CA SER A 160 7.67 -29.38 26.45
C SER A 160 7.26 -28.14 25.64
N ASP A 161 7.02 -27.01 26.30
CA ASP A 161 6.63 -25.76 25.63
C ASP A 161 7.85 -25.00 25.06
N LEU A 162 9.05 -25.40 25.47
CA LEU A 162 10.33 -24.84 25.02
C LEU A 162 10.90 -25.58 23.81
N ILE A 163 10.27 -26.66 23.35
CA ILE A 163 10.70 -27.41 22.17
C ILE A 163 10.23 -26.68 20.90
N PRO A 164 11.13 -26.26 19.99
CA PRO A 164 10.71 -25.64 18.73
C PRO A 164 9.89 -26.57 17.84
N ASP A 165 8.94 -25.99 17.09
CA ASP A 165 8.21 -26.73 16.05
C ASP A 165 9.20 -27.25 14.99
N GLY A 166 9.15 -28.56 14.72
CA GLY A 166 10.07 -29.21 13.79
C GLY A 166 11.50 -29.37 14.32
N SER A 167 11.73 -29.22 15.64
CA SER A 167 13.03 -29.48 16.25
C SER A 167 13.51 -30.90 15.89
N PRO A 168 14.70 -31.05 15.27
CA PRO A 168 15.24 -32.36 14.93
C PRO A 168 15.69 -33.14 16.17
N THR A 169 16.03 -32.46 17.26
CA THR A 169 16.46 -33.08 18.51
C THR A 169 15.28 -33.41 19.42
N GLY A 170 14.16 -32.71 19.27
CA GLY A 170 13.02 -32.82 20.19
C GLY A 170 13.29 -32.25 21.58
N GLU A 171 14.41 -31.54 21.76
CA GLU A 171 14.84 -31.03 23.07
C GLU A 171 14.37 -29.58 23.31
N PRO A 172 14.17 -29.18 24.58
CA PRO A 172 13.90 -27.80 24.97
C PRO A 172 15.03 -26.84 24.56
N GLU A 173 14.69 -25.68 23.99
CA GLU A 173 15.63 -24.59 23.69
C GLU A 173 15.42 -23.40 24.63
N GLU A 174 16.49 -22.95 25.27
CA GLU A 174 16.42 -21.81 26.20
C GLU A 174 16.00 -20.53 25.47
N GLY A 175 15.03 -19.81 26.04
CA GLY A 175 14.48 -18.59 25.44
C GLY A 175 13.50 -18.81 24.29
N TYR A 176 13.25 -20.07 23.86
CA TYR A 176 12.20 -20.36 22.89
C TYR A 176 10.82 -20.00 23.45
N ILE A 177 10.00 -19.39 22.61
CA ILE A 177 8.62 -19.04 22.94
C ILE A 177 7.72 -19.63 21.86
N PHE A 178 6.97 -20.67 22.22
CA PHE A 178 5.91 -21.19 21.36
C PHE A 178 4.88 -20.10 21.07
N ARG A 179 4.77 -19.72 19.80
CA ARG A 179 3.88 -18.63 19.36
C ARG A 179 2.48 -19.08 19.01
N GLY A 180 2.20 -20.38 19.02
CA GLY A 180 0.93 -20.92 18.60
C GLY A 180 0.79 -20.99 17.08
N HIS A 181 -0.16 -21.81 16.64
CA HIS A 181 -0.51 -21.99 15.23
C HIS A 181 -1.79 -21.22 14.92
N PHE A 182 -1.68 -19.90 14.78
CA PHE A 182 -2.82 -19.02 14.47
C PHE A 182 -2.97 -18.84 12.95
N LEU A 183 -4.07 -19.32 12.38
CA LEU A 183 -4.37 -19.23 10.95
C LEU A 183 -5.56 -18.31 10.69
N ASP A 184 -5.29 -17.14 10.10
CA ASP A 184 -6.35 -16.30 9.55
C ASP A 184 -6.63 -16.70 8.12
N LEU A 185 -7.86 -17.10 7.83
CA LEU A 185 -8.24 -17.44 6.46
C LEU A 185 -8.32 -16.21 5.57
N ARG A 186 -8.63 -15.03 6.12
CA ARG A 186 -8.63 -13.79 5.35
C ARG A 186 -7.22 -13.45 4.87
N THR A 187 -6.22 -13.59 5.74
CA THR A 187 -4.81 -13.36 5.40
C THR A 187 -4.26 -14.45 4.46
N LEU A 188 -4.58 -15.73 4.68
CA LEU A 188 -4.11 -16.81 3.82
C LEU A 188 -4.72 -16.72 2.40
N ALA A 189 -6.02 -16.44 2.29
CA ALA A 189 -6.67 -16.22 1.00
C ALA A 189 -6.03 -15.04 0.26
N PHE A 190 -5.74 -13.93 0.96
CA PHE A 190 -5.00 -12.81 0.40
C PHE A 190 -3.58 -13.22 -0.05
N ALA A 191 -2.86 -14.00 0.76
CA ALA A 191 -1.52 -14.46 0.42
C ALA A 191 -1.49 -15.30 -0.86
N LEU A 192 -2.50 -16.15 -1.08
CA LEU A 192 -2.60 -17.03 -2.25
C LEU A 192 -3.11 -16.34 -3.52
N THR A 193 -3.83 -15.22 -3.40
CA THR A 193 -4.60 -14.65 -4.52
C THR A 193 -4.36 -13.16 -4.80
N ASP A 194 -3.71 -12.44 -3.88
CA ASP A 194 -3.56 -10.98 -3.88
C ASP A 194 -4.90 -10.20 -3.83
N ARG A 195 -6.00 -10.86 -3.41
CA ARG A 195 -7.33 -10.25 -3.28
C ARG A 195 -7.78 -10.21 -1.82
N SER A 196 -8.50 -9.15 -1.45
CA SER A 196 -9.21 -9.11 -0.17
C SER A 196 -10.55 -9.83 -0.33
N TYR A 197 -10.92 -10.62 0.66
CA TYR A 197 -12.17 -11.35 0.70
C TYR A 197 -12.94 -11.05 1.99
N SER A 198 -14.26 -11.03 1.88
CA SER A 198 -15.20 -11.35 2.95
C SER A 198 -15.37 -12.87 3.06
N LEU A 199 -15.94 -13.39 4.16
CA LEU A 199 -16.11 -14.84 4.30
C LEU A 199 -16.96 -15.42 3.17
N ALA A 200 -18.04 -14.72 2.82
CA ALA A 200 -18.94 -15.11 1.73
C ALA A 200 -18.21 -15.17 0.38
N SER A 201 -17.51 -14.09 -0.01
CA SER A 201 -16.79 -14.05 -1.29
C SER A 201 -15.60 -15.03 -1.34
N ALA A 202 -14.98 -15.35 -0.19
CA ALA A 202 -13.97 -16.41 -0.11
C ALA A 202 -14.61 -17.79 -0.32
N CYS A 203 -15.75 -18.07 0.32
CA CYS A 203 -16.46 -19.34 0.14
C CYS A 203 -16.84 -19.56 -1.33
N GLU A 204 -17.37 -18.55 -1.99
CA GLU A 204 -17.66 -18.59 -3.43
C GLU A 204 -16.37 -18.79 -4.25
N GLY A 205 -15.33 -17.99 -3.98
CA GLY A 205 -14.07 -18.02 -4.74
C GLY A 205 -13.29 -19.33 -4.63
N PHE A 206 -13.49 -20.11 -3.57
CA PHE A 206 -12.84 -21.41 -3.33
C PHE A 206 -13.80 -22.60 -3.43
N GLU A 207 -15.04 -22.38 -3.89
CA GLU A 207 -16.06 -23.41 -4.09
C GLU A 207 -16.29 -24.24 -2.82
N VAL A 208 -16.48 -23.53 -1.71
CA VAL A 208 -16.87 -24.11 -0.42
C VAL A 208 -18.30 -24.64 -0.56
N GLU A 209 -18.52 -25.90 -0.17
CA GLU A 209 -19.81 -26.59 -0.33
C GLU A 209 -20.88 -25.87 0.48
N HIS A 210 -20.52 -25.54 1.72
CA HIS A 210 -21.39 -24.91 2.66
C HIS A 210 -20.91 -23.45 2.89
N GLY A 211 -21.28 -22.52 2.00
CA GLY A 211 -21.01 -21.08 2.13
C GLY A 211 -21.85 -20.34 3.19
N LYS A 212 -21.46 -19.10 3.49
CA LYS A 212 -22.14 -18.21 4.46
C LYS A 212 -23.62 -17.94 4.08
N GLN A 213 -24.50 -17.95 5.08
CA GLN A 213 -25.91 -17.55 4.93
C GLN A 213 -26.13 -16.11 5.41
N HIS A 214 -27.26 -15.49 5.04
CA HIS A 214 -27.60 -14.14 5.49
C HIS A 214 -28.53 -14.21 6.71
N ALA A 215 -28.19 -13.51 7.78
CA ALA A 215 -29.12 -13.24 8.89
C ALA A 215 -29.81 -11.88 8.67
N GLU A 216 -31.12 -11.81 8.86
CA GLU A 216 -31.88 -10.55 8.74
C GLU A 216 -31.68 -9.62 9.95
N HIS A 217 -31.41 -10.20 11.13
CA HIS A 217 -31.24 -9.47 12.38
C HIS A 217 -29.99 -9.96 13.11
N HIS A 218 -29.11 -9.01 13.48
CA HIS A 218 -27.89 -9.27 14.26
C HIS A 218 -28.06 -8.76 15.69
N GLY A 219 -27.42 -9.44 16.64
CA GLY A 219 -27.31 -8.99 18.04
C GLY A 219 -28.40 -9.50 19.01
N GLU A 220 -29.47 -10.10 18.51
CA GLU A 220 -30.51 -10.80 19.30
C GLU A 220 -30.35 -12.31 19.17
N ILE A 221 -30.46 -13.05 20.28
CA ILE A 221 -30.25 -14.51 20.27
C ILE A 221 -31.57 -15.19 19.88
N THR A 222 -31.67 -15.59 18.61
CA THR A 222 -32.75 -16.43 18.08
C THR A 222 -32.18 -17.76 17.57
N SER A 223 -33.03 -18.75 17.33
CA SER A 223 -32.60 -20.03 16.74
C SER A 223 -31.92 -19.82 15.38
N GLU A 224 -32.47 -18.95 14.54
CA GLU A 224 -31.93 -18.61 13.22
C GLU A 224 -30.54 -17.96 13.33
N TYR A 225 -30.32 -17.12 14.35
CA TYR A 225 -29.02 -16.49 14.56
C TYR A 225 -27.98 -17.47 15.10
N ILE A 226 -28.40 -18.44 15.93
CA ILE A 226 -27.52 -19.53 16.37
C ILE A 226 -27.16 -20.44 15.18
N ASP A 227 -28.13 -20.79 14.32
CA ASP A 227 -27.89 -21.53 13.08
C ASP A 227 -26.90 -20.79 12.18
N TYR A 228 -27.09 -19.48 11.99
CA TYR A 228 -26.18 -18.62 11.25
C TYR A 228 -24.74 -18.68 11.80
N ASN A 229 -24.55 -18.58 13.11
CA ASN A 229 -23.20 -18.62 13.68
C ASN A 229 -22.55 -20.01 13.54
N ARG A 230 -23.31 -21.10 13.76
CA ARG A 230 -22.84 -22.47 13.51
C ARG A 230 -22.45 -22.65 12.04
N ARG A 231 -23.24 -22.06 11.14
CA ARG A 231 -23.04 -22.08 9.69
C ARG A 231 -21.76 -21.37 9.29
N ASP A 232 -21.46 -20.22 9.89
CA ASP A 232 -20.23 -19.46 9.68
C ASP A 232 -18.98 -20.22 10.16
N VAL A 233 -19.07 -20.93 11.29
CA VAL A 233 -17.98 -21.80 11.76
C VAL A 233 -17.77 -23.01 10.84
N LEU A 234 -18.84 -23.63 10.32
CA LEU A 234 -18.74 -24.68 9.30
C LEU A 234 -18.09 -24.15 8.02
N ALA A 235 -18.57 -23.03 7.49
CA ALA A 235 -18.04 -22.40 6.29
C ALA A 235 -16.55 -22.05 6.46
N THR A 236 -16.17 -21.56 7.64
CA THR A 236 -14.77 -21.28 7.99
C THR A 236 -13.93 -22.56 8.04
N ALA A 237 -14.45 -23.65 8.60
CA ALA A 237 -13.74 -24.93 8.64
C ALA A 237 -13.48 -25.50 7.23
N GLU A 238 -14.51 -25.52 6.38
CA GLU A 238 -14.39 -26.00 4.99
C GLU A 238 -13.48 -25.12 4.16
N LEU A 239 -13.58 -23.79 4.31
CA LEU A 239 -12.69 -22.84 3.66
C LEU A 239 -11.23 -23.09 4.08
N ALA A 240 -10.97 -23.41 5.36
CA ALA A 240 -9.64 -23.74 5.83
C ALA A 240 -9.07 -24.97 5.12
N GLU A 241 -9.87 -26.02 4.95
CA GLU A 241 -9.46 -27.22 4.22
C GLU A 241 -9.14 -26.91 2.76
N LYS A 242 -9.99 -26.14 2.07
CA LYS A 242 -9.75 -25.72 0.67
C LYS A 242 -8.48 -24.88 0.54
N LEU A 243 -8.27 -23.92 1.45
CA LEU A 243 -7.10 -23.05 1.42
C LEU A 243 -5.80 -23.79 1.78
N LEU A 244 -5.84 -24.69 2.75
CA LEU A 244 -4.69 -25.53 3.11
C LEU A 244 -4.34 -26.50 1.98
N ALA A 245 -5.34 -27.16 1.38
CA ALA A 245 -5.12 -28.01 0.22
C ALA A 245 -4.54 -27.24 -0.98
N GLU A 246 -4.96 -25.99 -1.19
CA GLU A 246 -4.37 -25.12 -2.21
C GLU A 246 -2.95 -24.70 -1.85
N PHE A 247 -2.69 -24.39 -0.58
CA PHE A 247 -1.35 -24.06 -0.08
C PHE A 247 -0.37 -25.22 -0.24
N ASP A 248 -0.79 -26.45 0.06
CA ASP A 248 0.03 -27.67 -0.05
C ASP A 248 0.44 -28.01 -1.49
N LYS A 249 -0.23 -27.45 -2.51
CA LYS A 249 0.21 -27.54 -3.90
C LYS A 249 1.52 -26.79 -4.16
N HIS A 250 1.91 -25.86 -3.28
CA HIS A 250 3.17 -25.14 -3.41
C HIS A 250 4.30 -25.90 -2.72
N PRO A 251 5.36 -26.33 -3.42
CA PRO A 251 6.46 -27.09 -2.83
C PRO A 251 7.46 -26.16 -2.13
N ILE A 252 7.00 -25.53 -1.04
CA ILE A 252 7.75 -24.54 -0.28
C ILE A 252 7.84 -24.92 1.20
N ASP A 253 8.97 -24.60 1.82
CA ASP A 253 9.16 -24.74 3.26
C ASP A 253 8.65 -23.45 3.97
N LEU A 254 7.33 -23.30 4.01
CA LEU A 254 6.64 -22.20 4.67
C LEU A 254 5.43 -22.74 5.43
N GLN A 255 5.30 -22.37 6.71
CA GLN A 255 4.08 -22.67 7.45
C GLN A 255 2.93 -21.77 6.99
N PRO A 256 1.69 -22.28 6.82
CA PRO A 256 0.55 -21.47 6.37
C PRO A 256 0.23 -20.32 7.34
N THR A 257 0.49 -20.49 8.64
CA THR A 257 0.35 -19.44 9.67
C THR A 257 1.35 -18.30 9.55
N LYS A 258 2.39 -18.47 8.70
CA LYS A 258 3.42 -17.47 8.39
C LYS A 258 3.28 -16.91 6.97
N ALA A 259 2.27 -17.34 6.20
CA ALA A 259 1.97 -16.81 4.88
C ALA A 259 1.15 -15.52 5.00
N TYR A 260 1.82 -14.38 5.21
CA TYR A 260 1.16 -13.10 5.43
C TYR A 260 0.78 -12.36 4.13
N SER A 261 1.41 -12.70 3.01
CA SER A 261 1.25 -11.98 1.76
C SER A 261 1.71 -12.81 0.56
N PRO A 262 1.32 -12.42 -0.67
CA PRO A 262 1.90 -12.94 -1.92
C PRO A 262 3.44 -13.04 -1.89
N ALA A 263 4.10 -12.00 -1.35
CA ALA A 263 5.56 -11.96 -1.23
C ALA A 263 6.12 -13.04 -0.29
N SER A 264 5.37 -13.47 0.73
CA SER A 264 5.81 -14.56 1.61
C SER A 264 5.92 -15.88 0.84
N ILE A 265 4.93 -16.17 0.00
CA ILE A 265 4.91 -17.34 -0.89
C ILE A 265 6.01 -17.21 -1.94
N GLY A 266 6.12 -16.06 -2.59
CA GLY A 266 7.14 -15.78 -3.60
C GLY A 266 8.58 -15.96 -3.10
N LYS A 267 8.93 -15.36 -1.95
CA LYS A 267 10.25 -15.53 -1.32
C LYS A 267 10.56 -16.99 -0.97
N SER A 268 9.54 -17.76 -0.60
CA SER A 268 9.70 -19.18 -0.26
C SER A 268 9.94 -20.03 -1.51
N HIS A 269 9.37 -19.67 -2.67
CA HIS A 269 9.70 -20.30 -3.95
C HIS A 269 11.16 -20.01 -4.36
N LEU A 270 11.64 -18.76 -4.20
CA LEU A 270 13.05 -18.42 -4.43
C LEU A 270 13.98 -19.25 -3.53
N GLN A 271 13.63 -19.38 -2.25
CA GLN A 271 14.40 -20.20 -1.31
C GLN A 271 14.38 -21.69 -1.69
N ALA A 272 13.24 -22.23 -2.11
CA ALA A 272 13.11 -23.61 -2.60
C ALA A 272 13.94 -23.86 -3.87
N MET A 273 14.07 -22.85 -4.74
CA MET A 273 14.99 -22.84 -5.89
C MET A 273 16.47 -22.78 -5.50
N GLY A 274 16.80 -22.64 -4.21
CA GLY A 274 18.17 -22.46 -3.75
C GLY A 274 18.74 -21.05 -3.95
N ILE A 275 17.89 -20.07 -4.29
CA ILE A 275 18.27 -18.67 -4.42
C ILE A 275 18.31 -18.06 -3.01
N ARG A 276 19.52 -17.76 -2.54
CA ARG A 276 19.73 -17.05 -1.27
C ARG A 276 19.66 -15.54 -1.51
N PRO A 277 19.20 -14.76 -0.52
CA PRO A 277 19.30 -13.30 -0.57
C PRO A 277 20.71 -12.83 -0.89
N ILE A 278 20.83 -11.78 -1.71
CA ILE A 278 22.12 -11.30 -2.24
C ILE A 278 23.06 -10.88 -1.10
N LEU A 279 22.55 -10.14 -0.11
CA LEU A 279 23.35 -9.66 1.02
C LEU A 279 23.68 -10.77 2.04
N GLU A 280 22.93 -11.87 2.06
CA GLU A 280 23.31 -13.08 2.82
C GLU A 280 24.38 -13.89 2.07
N ARG A 281 24.30 -13.91 0.73
CA ARG A 281 25.27 -14.59 -0.14
C ARG A 281 26.63 -13.86 -0.19
N GLN A 282 26.60 -12.54 -0.17
CA GLN A 282 27.77 -11.65 -0.27
C GLN A 282 27.68 -10.53 0.79
N PRO A 283 27.98 -10.84 2.08
CA PRO A 283 27.82 -9.91 3.20
C PRO A 283 28.80 -8.73 3.17
N ASP A 284 29.88 -8.84 2.40
CA ASP A 284 30.91 -7.82 2.16
C ASP A 284 30.61 -6.91 0.97
N PHE A 285 29.44 -7.03 0.33
CA PHE A 285 29.02 -6.15 -0.75
C PHE A 285 29.10 -4.67 -0.31
N PRO A 286 29.73 -3.76 -1.09
CA PRO A 286 30.00 -2.41 -0.61
C PRO A 286 28.72 -1.59 -0.44
N LYS A 287 28.42 -1.22 0.81
CA LYS A 287 27.16 -0.59 1.21
C LYS A 287 26.90 0.79 0.59
N LYS A 288 27.95 1.52 0.18
CA LYS A 288 27.80 2.83 -0.50
C LYS A 288 26.97 2.71 -1.78
N TYR A 289 27.16 1.66 -2.58
CA TYR A 289 26.39 1.45 -3.82
C TYR A 289 24.93 1.08 -3.54
N LEU A 290 24.62 0.48 -2.39
CA LEU A 290 23.24 0.31 -1.94
C LEU A 290 22.60 1.66 -1.62
N GLY A 291 23.35 2.57 -1.00
CA GLY A 291 22.92 3.96 -0.74
C GLY A 291 22.66 4.73 -2.03
N TYR A 292 23.60 4.70 -2.98
CA TYR A 292 23.45 5.33 -4.30
C TYR A 292 22.22 4.80 -5.03
N ALA A 293 22.07 3.48 -5.13
CA ALA A 293 20.92 2.87 -5.79
C ALA A 293 19.59 3.15 -5.08
N GLN A 294 19.57 3.17 -3.74
CA GLN A 294 18.38 3.51 -2.97
C GLN A 294 17.97 4.97 -3.18
N SER A 295 18.94 5.89 -3.35
CA SER A 295 18.66 7.29 -3.68
C SER A 295 18.10 7.47 -5.10
N ALA A 296 18.48 6.56 -6.02
CA ALA A 296 17.97 6.48 -7.38
C ALA A 296 16.63 5.71 -7.51
N PHE A 297 16.06 5.23 -6.40
CA PHE A 297 14.83 4.42 -6.43
C PHE A 297 13.55 5.28 -6.44
N PHE A 298 12.85 5.24 -7.57
CA PHE A 298 11.53 5.85 -7.75
C PHE A 298 10.49 4.79 -8.14
N GLY A 299 9.21 5.03 -7.80
CA GLY A 299 8.09 4.15 -8.18
C GLY A 299 7.65 4.32 -9.64
N GLY A 300 6.49 3.76 -9.98
CA GLY A 300 5.88 3.95 -11.31
C GLY A 300 5.57 5.42 -11.62
N ARG A 301 5.53 5.76 -12.92
CA ARG A 301 5.13 7.08 -13.42
C ARG A 301 3.60 7.15 -13.53
N THR A 302 3.00 8.17 -12.95
CA THR A 302 1.54 8.38 -12.97
C THR A 302 1.21 9.87 -13.09
N SER A 303 0.31 10.27 -13.98
CA SER A 303 -0.18 11.66 -14.07
C SER A 303 -1.43 11.78 -14.92
N ALA A 304 -2.16 12.88 -14.74
CA ALA A 304 -3.06 13.38 -15.78
C ALA A 304 -2.27 14.32 -16.70
N HIS A 305 -2.24 14.04 -18.00
CA HIS A 305 -1.63 14.95 -19.00
C HIS A 305 -2.66 15.91 -19.58
N ILE A 306 -3.91 15.49 -19.70
CA ILE A 306 -5.03 16.37 -20.05
C ILE A 306 -6.03 16.36 -18.90
N ARG A 307 -6.11 17.48 -18.19
CA ARG A 307 -6.91 17.63 -16.98
C ARG A 307 -8.30 18.19 -17.28
N LYS A 308 -9.32 17.54 -16.76
CA LYS A 308 -10.73 17.96 -16.76
C LYS A 308 -11.32 18.26 -18.13
N VAL A 309 -10.76 17.70 -19.21
CA VAL A 309 -11.33 17.74 -20.56
C VAL A 309 -11.65 16.32 -20.99
N PRO A 310 -12.91 15.99 -21.35
CA PRO A 310 -13.23 14.67 -21.85
C PRO A 310 -12.74 14.49 -23.30
N ILE A 311 -11.72 13.65 -23.50
CA ILE A 311 -10.99 13.51 -24.78
C ILE A 311 -11.16 12.08 -25.33
N PRO A 312 -11.33 11.91 -26.67
CA PRO A 312 -11.34 10.59 -27.30
C PRO A 312 -9.97 9.93 -27.21
N VAL A 313 -9.93 8.66 -26.82
CA VAL A 313 -8.68 7.92 -26.62
C VAL A 313 -8.71 6.51 -27.19
N VAL A 314 -7.53 5.95 -27.39
CA VAL A 314 -7.28 4.51 -27.41
C VAL A 314 -6.51 4.16 -26.14
N TYR A 315 -7.07 3.26 -25.32
CA TYR A 315 -6.46 2.85 -24.06
C TYR A 315 -5.48 1.68 -24.29
N THR A 316 -4.25 1.84 -23.82
CA THR A 316 -3.17 0.85 -24.00
C THR A 316 -2.52 0.48 -22.69
N ASP A 317 -2.03 -0.76 -22.59
CA ASP A 317 -1.39 -1.30 -21.38
C ASP A 317 -0.23 -2.25 -21.72
N PHE A 318 0.87 -2.15 -20.98
CA PHE A 318 2.02 -3.04 -21.15
C PHE A 318 1.82 -4.37 -20.42
N LEU A 319 1.82 -5.46 -21.19
CA LEU A 319 1.78 -6.82 -20.67
C LEU A 319 2.91 -7.07 -19.68
N SER A 320 2.54 -7.18 -18.40
CA SER A 320 3.46 -7.55 -17.32
C SER A 320 4.75 -6.72 -17.35
N MET A 321 4.60 -5.39 -17.35
CA MET A 321 5.71 -4.45 -17.59
C MET A 321 6.97 -4.75 -16.77
N TYR A 322 6.87 -4.97 -15.45
CA TYR A 322 8.05 -5.27 -14.62
C TYR A 322 8.74 -6.61 -14.96
N PRO A 323 8.03 -7.75 -15.07
CA PRO A 323 8.60 -8.97 -15.65
C PRO A 323 9.25 -8.76 -17.03
N THR A 324 8.57 -8.05 -17.95
CA THR A 324 9.06 -7.83 -19.32
C THR A 324 10.40 -7.09 -19.32
N VAL A 325 10.53 -5.98 -18.57
CA VAL A 325 11.80 -5.25 -18.50
C VAL A 325 12.89 -6.02 -17.75
N ASN A 326 12.52 -6.85 -16.75
CA ASN A 326 13.47 -7.71 -16.05
C ASN A 326 14.15 -8.68 -17.01
N ILE A 327 13.37 -9.30 -17.90
CA ILE A 327 13.87 -10.23 -18.91
C ILE A 327 14.69 -9.50 -19.97
N ASN A 328 14.20 -8.37 -20.51
CA ASN A 328 14.92 -7.58 -21.53
C ASN A 328 16.29 -7.10 -21.02
N MET A 329 16.39 -6.72 -19.75
CA MET A 329 17.65 -6.31 -19.13
C MET A 329 18.53 -7.47 -18.64
N GLY A 330 18.05 -8.71 -18.66
CA GLY A 330 18.77 -9.88 -18.16
C GLY A 330 18.98 -9.86 -16.64
N LEU A 331 18.07 -9.27 -15.86
CA LEU A 331 18.27 -9.07 -14.42
C LEU A 331 18.23 -10.38 -13.61
N TRP A 332 17.66 -11.45 -14.16
CA TRP A 332 17.66 -12.78 -13.54
C TRP A 332 19.08 -13.35 -13.32
N ASP A 333 20.04 -12.96 -14.15
CA ASP A 333 21.43 -13.37 -13.97
C ASP A 333 22.02 -12.83 -12.66
N PHE A 334 21.59 -11.65 -12.21
CA PHE A 334 22.03 -11.07 -10.93
C PHE A 334 21.42 -11.80 -9.72
N VAL A 335 20.18 -12.25 -9.86
CA VAL A 335 19.46 -13.03 -8.85
C VAL A 335 20.15 -14.39 -8.65
N THR A 336 20.50 -15.05 -9.76
CA THR A 336 21.08 -16.40 -9.77
C THR A 336 22.61 -16.44 -9.73
N ALA A 337 23.27 -15.28 -9.81
CA ALA A 337 24.73 -15.15 -9.81
C ALA A 337 25.40 -15.85 -8.62
N GLN A 338 26.67 -16.24 -8.77
CA GLN A 338 27.48 -16.61 -7.61
C GLN A 338 27.93 -15.36 -6.85
N GLU A 339 28.36 -14.33 -7.57
CA GLU A 339 28.92 -13.09 -7.04
C GLU A 339 28.46 -11.90 -7.88
N LEU A 340 28.28 -10.74 -7.24
CA LEU A 340 28.06 -9.47 -7.91
C LEU A 340 29.30 -8.58 -7.74
N THR A 341 29.81 -8.05 -8.84
CA THR A 341 30.93 -7.09 -8.84
C THR A 341 30.49 -5.73 -9.36
N ILE A 342 31.16 -4.70 -8.86
CA ILE A 342 30.99 -3.32 -9.31
C ILE A 342 32.13 -2.97 -10.27
N ASP A 343 31.76 -2.35 -11.38
CA ASP A 343 32.68 -1.68 -12.28
C ASP A 343 32.43 -0.17 -12.17
N ASP A 344 33.32 0.55 -11.50
CA ASP A 344 33.28 1.99 -11.25
C ASP A 344 34.15 2.79 -12.24
N HIS A 345 34.60 2.16 -13.32
CA HIS A 345 35.36 2.80 -14.40
C HIS A 345 34.60 2.80 -15.73
N CYS A 346 33.27 2.89 -15.66
CA CYS A 346 32.39 2.82 -16.83
C CYS A 346 31.85 4.18 -17.31
N GLU A 347 32.32 5.30 -16.74
CA GLU A 347 31.83 6.66 -17.09
C GLU A 347 31.95 6.94 -18.59
N LYS A 348 33.14 6.79 -19.17
CA LYS A 348 33.39 7.05 -20.59
C LYS A 348 32.52 6.17 -21.51
N GLU A 349 32.43 4.88 -21.21
CA GLU A 349 31.60 3.93 -21.98
C GLU A 349 30.13 4.36 -21.98
N ILE A 350 29.62 4.79 -20.81
CA ILE A 350 28.23 5.24 -20.68
C ILE A 350 28.02 6.57 -21.41
N THR A 351 28.97 7.52 -21.33
CA THR A 351 28.88 8.78 -22.09
C THR A 351 28.86 8.52 -23.59
N ASP A 352 29.74 7.65 -24.10
CA ASP A 352 29.78 7.26 -25.51
C ASP A 352 28.46 6.59 -25.93
N PHE A 353 27.90 5.72 -25.09
CA PHE A 353 26.58 5.12 -25.30
C PHE A 353 25.45 6.17 -25.38
N LEU A 354 25.40 7.11 -24.42
CA LEU A 354 24.36 8.15 -24.38
C LEU A 354 24.46 9.13 -25.55
N ASN A 355 25.66 9.41 -26.07
CA ASN A 355 25.85 10.24 -27.27
C ASN A 355 25.30 9.58 -28.54
N CYS A 356 25.17 8.26 -28.56
CA CYS A 356 24.72 7.51 -29.74
C CYS A 356 23.32 6.92 -29.61
N VAL A 357 22.75 6.86 -28.39
CA VAL A 357 21.44 6.22 -28.16
C VAL A 357 20.33 6.98 -28.89
N SER A 358 19.38 6.23 -29.47
CA SER A 358 18.20 6.75 -30.16
C SER A 358 17.00 5.86 -29.85
N ALA A 359 15.79 6.31 -30.20
CA ALA A 359 14.59 5.52 -30.01
C ALA A 359 14.66 4.17 -30.74
N ASP A 360 15.21 4.13 -31.96
CA ASP A 360 15.37 2.90 -32.74
C ASP A 360 16.34 1.91 -32.09
N HIS A 361 17.41 2.40 -31.47
CA HIS A 361 18.30 1.54 -30.67
C HIS A 361 17.55 0.88 -29.50
N LEU A 362 16.55 1.55 -28.92
CA LEU A 362 15.75 1.01 -27.83
C LEU A 362 14.70 -0.02 -28.26
N PHE A 363 14.39 -0.12 -29.55
CA PHE A 363 13.60 -1.23 -30.11
C PHE A 363 14.45 -2.48 -30.40
N ASN A 364 15.76 -2.43 -30.15
CA ASN A 364 16.61 -3.61 -30.13
C ASN A 364 16.73 -4.16 -28.68
N PRO A 365 16.26 -5.40 -28.39
CA PRO A 365 16.37 -6.01 -27.08
C PRO A 365 17.79 -6.07 -26.50
N ASP A 366 18.82 -6.22 -27.34
CA ASP A 366 20.21 -6.32 -26.86
C ASP A 366 20.71 -5.03 -26.22
N THR A 367 20.16 -3.88 -26.61
CA THR A 367 20.47 -2.58 -25.99
C THR A 367 20.10 -2.57 -24.51
N TRP A 368 19.02 -3.24 -24.11
CA TRP A 368 18.50 -3.22 -22.73
C TRP A 368 19.43 -3.92 -21.74
N LYS A 369 20.19 -4.93 -22.18
CA LYS A 369 21.20 -5.63 -21.36
C LYS A 369 22.32 -4.70 -20.90
N ASN A 370 22.56 -3.61 -21.63
CA ASN A 370 23.58 -2.62 -21.31
C ASN A 370 23.07 -1.53 -20.34
N LEU A 371 21.81 -1.59 -19.90
CA LEU A 371 21.21 -0.56 -19.04
C LEU A 371 21.39 -0.81 -17.53
N ALA A 372 22.01 -1.92 -17.12
CA ALA A 372 22.24 -2.29 -15.72
C ALA A 372 23.37 -1.47 -15.05
N ALA A 373 23.24 -0.14 -15.05
CA ALA A 373 24.19 0.81 -14.51
C ALA A 373 23.49 2.00 -13.81
N PHE A 374 24.29 2.77 -13.07
CA PHE A 374 23.88 3.97 -12.36
C PHE A 374 24.86 5.10 -12.69
N VAL A 375 24.33 6.31 -12.80
CA VAL A 375 25.10 7.50 -13.16
C VAL A 375 24.80 8.61 -12.18
N GLN A 376 25.84 9.33 -11.79
CA GLN A 376 25.75 10.56 -11.04
C GLN A 376 25.80 11.72 -12.04
N ILE A 377 24.77 12.56 -12.05
CA ILE A 377 24.68 13.68 -13.01
C ILE A 377 24.43 15.00 -12.28
N ILE A 378 24.87 16.10 -12.87
CA ILE A 378 24.45 17.46 -12.49
C ILE A 378 23.30 17.84 -13.43
N PRO A 379 22.05 17.90 -12.94
CA PRO A 379 20.91 18.19 -13.79
C PRO A 379 20.96 19.61 -14.37
N ASP A 380 20.73 19.72 -15.68
CA ASP A 380 20.60 21.00 -16.39
C ASP A 380 19.50 20.89 -17.45
N ASP A 381 18.25 21.13 -17.03
CA ASP A 381 17.06 20.97 -17.87
C ASP A 381 16.82 19.52 -18.34
N ASP A 382 17.22 18.57 -17.51
CA ASP A 382 17.05 17.14 -17.76
C ASP A 382 15.68 16.66 -17.25
N ILE A 383 15.02 15.79 -18.02
CA ILE A 383 13.71 15.22 -17.63
C ILE A 383 13.96 14.00 -16.74
N LEU A 384 13.91 14.20 -15.43
CA LEU A 384 14.30 13.20 -14.43
C LEU A 384 13.19 12.95 -13.41
N PRO A 385 13.08 11.73 -12.86
CA PRO A 385 12.20 11.47 -11.74
C PRO A 385 12.72 12.16 -10.48
N SER A 386 11.81 12.66 -9.65
CA SER A 386 12.15 13.20 -8.35
C SER A 386 11.05 12.94 -7.34
N ARG A 387 11.43 12.83 -6.07
CA ARG A 387 10.49 12.73 -4.95
C ARG A 387 10.50 14.04 -4.19
N SER A 388 9.41 14.80 -4.28
CA SER A 388 9.32 16.14 -3.69
C SER A 388 7.92 16.45 -3.17
N LYS A 389 7.81 17.54 -2.41
CA LYS A 389 6.54 18.13 -2.01
C LYS A 389 6.07 19.10 -3.10
N TYR A 390 5.23 18.60 -4.00
CA TYR A 390 4.74 19.40 -5.13
C TYR A 390 3.58 20.33 -4.78
N ALA A 391 2.84 20.02 -3.70
CA ALA A 391 1.77 20.84 -3.16
C ALA A 391 2.16 21.37 -1.77
N THR A 392 2.04 22.66 -1.53
CA THR A 392 2.29 23.28 -0.22
C THR A 392 1.25 22.85 0.83
N ALA A 393 0.04 22.51 0.40
CA ALA A 393 -1.05 22.06 1.25
C ALA A 393 -0.98 20.57 1.64
N SER A 394 -0.16 19.76 0.94
CA SER A 394 0.03 18.35 1.28
C SER A 394 1.39 18.15 1.96
N ASN A 395 1.40 17.26 2.94
CA ASN A 395 2.64 16.83 3.58
C ASN A 395 3.32 15.64 2.87
N ASP A 396 2.75 15.17 1.77
CA ASP A 396 3.19 13.96 1.08
C ASP A 396 4.37 14.19 0.14
N TRP A 397 5.26 13.20 0.11
CA TRP A 397 6.37 13.12 -0.83
C TRP A 397 5.90 12.37 -2.08
N GLN A 398 5.66 13.11 -3.16
CA GLN A 398 5.15 12.53 -4.41
C GLN A 398 6.28 12.38 -5.43
N VAL A 399 6.16 11.35 -6.28
CA VAL A 399 7.10 11.13 -7.39
C VAL A 399 6.54 11.79 -8.65
N GLY A 400 7.31 12.70 -9.24
CA GLY A 400 7.04 13.34 -10.53
C GLY A 400 8.24 13.24 -11.47
N VAL A 401 7.99 13.30 -12.78
CA VAL A 401 9.04 13.31 -13.82
C VAL A 401 9.02 14.69 -14.47
N ASN A 402 10.04 15.49 -14.21
CA ASN A 402 10.03 16.94 -14.43
C ASN A 402 11.38 17.43 -14.97
N HIS A 403 11.40 18.64 -15.53
CA HIS A 403 12.65 19.33 -15.90
C HIS A 403 13.39 19.71 -14.63
N MET A 404 14.57 19.11 -14.42
CA MET A 404 15.36 19.28 -13.20
C MET A 404 16.61 20.10 -13.46
N TYR A 405 16.87 21.03 -12.55
CA TYR A 405 18.05 21.88 -12.54
C TYR A 405 18.79 21.74 -11.22
N SER A 406 20.12 21.75 -11.28
CA SER A 406 20.96 21.97 -10.10
C SER A 406 21.04 23.47 -9.78
N ASP A 407 21.24 23.80 -8.50
CA ASP A 407 21.59 25.18 -8.10
C ASP A 407 22.93 25.60 -8.74
N ALA A 408 22.98 26.82 -9.27
CA ALA A 408 24.14 27.42 -9.90
C ALA A 408 25.22 27.81 -8.87
N GLU A 409 24.86 28.15 -7.63
CA GLU A 409 25.83 28.51 -6.58
C GLU A 409 26.40 27.29 -5.84
N ASN A 410 25.67 26.15 -5.85
CA ASN A 410 26.04 24.95 -5.11
C ASN A 410 25.65 23.68 -5.87
N SER A 411 26.29 23.47 -7.02
CA SER A 411 25.90 22.39 -7.94
C SER A 411 26.00 21.02 -7.27
N THR A 412 24.88 20.30 -7.23
CA THR A 412 24.78 19.02 -6.54
C THR A 412 24.51 17.92 -7.54
N ALA A 413 25.41 16.95 -7.59
CA ALA A 413 25.26 15.77 -8.43
C ALA A 413 24.37 14.73 -7.74
N LEU A 414 23.45 14.13 -8.49
CA LEU A 414 22.46 13.16 -8.01
C LEU A 414 22.59 11.83 -8.76
N TRP A 415 22.35 10.73 -8.05
CA TRP A 415 22.40 9.38 -8.62
C TRP A 415 21.06 9.01 -9.27
N PHE A 416 21.13 8.47 -10.48
CA PHE A 416 20.01 7.90 -11.21
C PHE A 416 20.37 6.53 -11.78
N ALA A 417 19.37 5.68 -11.93
CA ALA A 417 19.52 4.48 -12.74
C ALA A 417 19.64 4.88 -14.22
N LEU A 418 20.50 4.21 -14.98
CA LEU A 418 20.77 4.55 -16.38
C LEU A 418 19.51 4.60 -17.27
N PRO A 419 18.48 3.74 -17.12
CA PRO A 419 17.27 3.85 -17.95
C PRO A 419 16.52 5.19 -17.80
N ASP A 420 16.55 5.83 -16.62
CA ASP A 420 15.93 7.16 -16.42
C ASP A 420 16.71 8.24 -17.15
N VAL A 421 18.04 8.12 -17.19
CA VAL A 421 18.90 9.05 -17.93
C VAL A 421 18.74 8.86 -19.44
N VAL A 422 18.65 7.62 -19.92
CA VAL A 422 18.31 7.33 -21.31
C VAL A 422 16.94 7.92 -21.66
N ALA A 423 15.94 7.79 -20.78
CA ALA A 423 14.63 8.41 -20.99
C ALA A 423 14.74 9.94 -21.12
N SER A 424 15.57 10.60 -20.31
CA SER A 424 15.86 12.03 -20.45
C SER A 424 16.48 12.36 -21.81
N VAL A 425 17.49 11.58 -22.26
CA VAL A 425 18.14 11.79 -23.57
C VAL A 425 17.14 11.66 -24.70
N ILE A 426 16.26 10.65 -24.69
CA ILE A 426 15.26 10.45 -25.74
C ILE A 426 14.21 11.57 -25.77
N LEU A 427 13.82 12.11 -24.61
CA LEU A 427 12.80 13.15 -24.53
C LEU A 427 13.36 14.56 -24.77
N THR A 428 14.64 14.81 -24.45
CA THR A 428 15.26 16.15 -24.55
C THR A 428 16.22 16.30 -25.73
N GLY A 429 16.73 15.19 -26.27
CA GLY A 429 17.81 15.19 -27.26
C GLY A 429 19.19 15.60 -26.72
N ARG A 430 19.36 15.71 -25.39
CA ARG A 430 20.61 16.16 -24.74
C ARG A 430 21.17 15.08 -23.82
N VAL A 431 22.49 14.99 -23.78
CA VAL A 431 23.23 14.13 -22.83
C VAL A 431 23.54 14.93 -21.57
N PRO A 432 23.11 14.49 -20.37
CA PRO A 432 23.38 15.21 -19.12
C PRO A 432 24.86 15.26 -18.79
N LYS A 433 25.25 16.21 -17.92
CA LYS A 433 26.61 16.27 -17.39
C LYS A 433 26.85 15.16 -16.35
N ILE A 434 27.55 14.12 -16.77
CA ILE A 434 27.95 13.00 -15.90
C ILE A 434 29.15 13.40 -15.02
N VAL A 435 29.14 12.96 -13.77
CA VAL A 435 30.19 13.18 -12.76
C VAL A 435 30.85 11.88 -12.34
N ASP A 436 30.07 10.81 -12.24
CA ASP A 436 30.53 9.48 -11.83
C ASP A 436 29.55 8.43 -12.38
N ALA A 437 29.97 7.18 -12.50
CA ALA A 437 29.12 6.08 -12.91
C ALA A 437 29.63 4.73 -12.39
N PHE A 438 28.70 3.82 -12.11
CA PHE A 438 29.04 2.44 -11.83
C PHE A 438 28.09 1.46 -12.49
N ARG A 439 28.60 0.28 -12.83
CA ARG A 439 27.86 -0.81 -13.47
C ARG A 439 27.90 -2.05 -12.59
N LEU A 440 26.76 -2.74 -12.49
CA LEU A 440 26.69 -4.04 -11.84
C LEU A 440 27.03 -5.14 -12.85
N LYS A 441 27.82 -6.11 -12.43
CA LYS A 441 28.14 -7.31 -13.22
C LYS A 441 27.87 -8.58 -12.42
N ALA A 442 27.11 -9.49 -13.00
CA ALA A 442 26.89 -10.83 -12.47
C ALA A 442 28.06 -11.76 -12.87
N LYS A 443 28.63 -12.50 -11.91
CA LYS A 443 29.69 -13.47 -12.15
C LYS A 443 29.28 -14.87 -11.72
N GLY A 444 29.40 -15.83 -12.65
CA GLY A 444 29.09 -17.24 -12.42
C GLY A 444 27.62 -17.50 -12.09
N LYS A 445 27.25 -18.77 -11.88
CA LYS A 445 25.92 -19.17 -11.38
C LYS A 445 26.07 -19.84 -10.02
N SER A 446 25.12 -19.57 -9.12
CA SER A 446 25.08 -20.19 -7.79
C SER A 446 25.00 -21.71 -7.89
N LYS A 447 25.89 -22.43 -7.20
CA LYS A 447 25.93 -23.91 -7.21
C LYS A 447 24.72 -24.58 -6.52
N GLY A 448 24.05 -23.84 -5.63
CA GLY A 448 22.92 -24.34 -4.84
C GLY A 448 21.56 -24.32 -5.56
N LEU A 449 21.52 -23.88 -6.82
CA LEU A 449 20.28 -23.75 -7.59
C LEU A 449 19.63 -25.11 -7.86
N LYS A 450 18.31 -25.20 -7.66
CA LYS A 450 17.52 -26.41 -7.79
C LYS A 450 16.24 -26.16 -8.61
N PRO A 451 15.83 -27.11 -9.47
CA PRO A 451 14.54 -27.02 -10.14
C PRO A 451 13.41 -27.19 -9.13
N ILE A 452 12.28 -26.53 -9.38
CA ILE A 452 11.05 -26.67 -8.59
C ILE A 452 9.83 -26.83 -9.51
N SER A 453 8.68 -27.16 -8.93
CA SER A 453 7.40 -27.20 -9.65
C SER A 453 6.44 -26.16 -9.07
N LEU A 454 6.16 -25.09 -9.81
CA LEU A 454 5.19 -24.07 -9.38
C LEU A 454 3.81 -24.72 -9.28
N ARG A 455 3.22 -24.65 -8.08
CA ARG A 455 1.91 -25.25 -7.77
C ARG A 455 1.83 -26.73 -8.19
N ASN A 456 2.94 -27.47 -8.12
CA ASN A 456 3.08 -28.86 -8.57
C ASN A 456 2.66 -29.12 -10.04
N ALA A 457 2.58 -28.08 -10.87
CA ALA A 457 2.14 -28.18 -12.26
C ALA A 457 3.23 -27.75 -13.25
N ILE A 458 3.91 -26.63 -13.00
CA ILE A 458 4.86 -26.03 -13.93
C ILE A 458 6.29 -26.22 -13.44
N LYS A 459 7.09 -27.01 -14.15
CA LYS A 459 8.51 -27.19 -13.82
C LYS A 459 9.33 -25.96 -14.23
N VAL A 460 10.15 -25.46 -13.32
CA VAL A 460 11.08 -24.35 -13.57
C VAL A 460 12.45 -24.75 -13.07
N ASP A 461 13.45 -24.64 -13.94
CA ASP A 461 14.86 -24.82 -13.60
C ASP A 461 15.61 -23.47 -13.62
N PRO A 462 15.91 -22.87 -12.45
CA PRO A 462 16.56 -21.57 -12.36
C PRO A 462 18.00 -21.57 -12.90
N ARG A 463 18.58 -22.73 -13.23
CA ARG A 463 19.93 -22.84 -13.81
C ARG A 463 19.96 -22.40 -15.27
N ASN A 464 18.88 -22.56 -16.01
CA ASN A 464 18.80 -22.28 -17.44
C ASN A 464 17.52 -21.54 -17.87
N GLN A 465 16.54 -21.39 -16.97
CA GLN A 465 15.31 -20.64 -17.22
C GLN A 465 15.20 -19.42 -16.31
N ASP A 466 14.58 -18.38 -16.85
CA ASP A 466 14.13 -17.20 -16.10
C ASP A 466 12.73 -17.48 -15.52
N LEU A 467 12.59 -17.34 -14.21
CA LEU A 467 11.32 -17.57 -13.51
C LEU A 467 10.21 -16.67 -14.04
N PHE A 468 10.49 -15.38 -14.24
CA PHE A 468 9.50 -14.40 -14.67
C PHE A 468 9.03 -14.70 -16.09
N LYS A 469 9.95 -15.09 -16.97
CA LYS A 469 9.61 -15.52 -18.33
C LYS A 469 8.66 -16.72 -18.32
N VAL A 470 9.01 -17.78 -17.60
CA VAL A 470 8.19 -19.00 -17.53
C VAL A 470 6.82 -18.71 -16.94
N VAL A 471 6.74 -17.96 -15.83
CA VAL A 471 5.47 -17.64 -15.17
C VAL A 471 4.53 -16.88 -16.10
N ILE A 472 5.02 -15.91 -16.88
CA ILE A 472 4.18 -15.14 -17.80
C ILE A 472 3.76 -15.94 -19.02
N GLU A 473 4.67 -16.72 -19.62
CA GLU A 473 4.34 -17.58 -20.76
C GLU A 473 3.30 -18.64 -20.39
N GLU A 474 3.52 -19.36 -19.29
CA GLU A 474 2.59 -20.41 -18.85
C GLU A 474 1.23 -19.83 -18.49
N ARG A 475 1.20 -18.66 -17.85
CA ARG A 475 -0.05 -17.94 -17.59
C ARG A 475 -0.81 -17.65 -18.88
N LYS A 476 -0.12 -17.33 -19.98
CA LYS A 476 -0.76 -17.07 -21.28
C LYS A 476 -1.11 -18.33 -22.05
N ARG A 477 -0.35 -19.42 -21.92
CA ARG A 477 -0.71 -20.73 -22.49
C ARG A 477 -2.03 -21.27 -21.90
N LEU A 478 -2.39 -20.90 -20.67
CA LEU A 478 -3.68 -21.27 -20.06
C LEU A 478 -4.90 -20.72 -20.80
N ASP A 479 -4.76 -19.60 -21.52
CA ASP A 479 -5.85 -19.01 -22.33
C ASP A 479 -6.21 -19.92 -23.52
N PHE A 480 -5.29 -20.79 -23.97
CA PHE A 480 -5.44 -21.65 -25.15
C PHE A 480 -5.68 -23.14 -24.83
N GLY A 481 -5.34 -23.62 -23.63
CA GLY A 481 -5.49 -25.03 -23.27
C GLY A 481 -6.94 -25.46 -23.11
N THR A 482 -7.31 -26.69 -23.51
CA THR A 482 -8.68 -27.24 -23.42
C THR A 482 -8.87 -28.27 -22.29
N ASP A 483 -7.80 -28.86 -21.74
CA ASP A 483 -7.86 -30.09 -20.92
C ASP A 483 -8.11 -29.93 -19.41
N THR A 484 -8.27 -28.70 -18.91
CA THR A 484 -8.42 -28.43 -17.46
C THR A 484 -9.72 -27.68 -17.16
N SER A 485 -10.35 -27.95 -16.01
CA SER A 485 -11.57 -27.23 -15.59
C SER A 485 -11.34 -25.71 -15.51
N LYS A 486 -12.38 -24.92 -15.81
CA LYS A 486 -12.31 -23.45 -15.79
C LYS A 486 -11.83 -22.90 -14.43
N SER A 487 -12.25 -23.55 -13.33
CA SER A 487 -11.87 -23.19 -11.96
C SER A 487 -10.37 -23.41 -11.72
N GLU A 488 -9.84 -24.56 -12.10
CA GLU A 488 -8.43 -24.89 -11.87
C GLU A 488 -7.49 -24.05 -12.75
N LYS A 489 -7.89 -23.75 -13.99
CA LYS A 489 -7.18 -22.74 -14.82
C LYS A 489 -7.16 -21.38 -14.14
N GLY A 490 -8.30 -20.93 -13.62
CA GLY A 490 -8.40 -19.65 -12.91
C GLY A 490 -7.55 -19.58 -11.64
N ARG A 491 -7.43 -20.69 -10.89
CA ARG A 491 -6.55 -20.76 -9.70
C ARG A 491 -5.07 -20.73 -10.08
N LEU A 492 -4.68 -21.49 -11.10
CA LEU A 492 -3.30 -21.49 -11.58
C LEU A 492 -2.90 -20.12 -12.17
N ASP A 493 -3.76 -19.48 -12.97
CA ASP A 493 -3.54 -18.11 -13.47
C ASP A 493 -3.28 -17.12 -12.32
N LYS A 494 -4.13 -17.15 -11.28
CA LYS A 494 -3.98 -16.29 -10.10
C LYS A 494 -2.67 -16.57 -9.37
N ALA A 495 -2.32 -17.84 -9.14
CA ALA A 495 -1.09 -18.22 -8.46
C ALA A 495 0.16 -17.75 -9.23
N LEU A 496 0.17 -17.92 -10.56
CA LEU A 496 1.25 -17.44 -11.43
C LEU A 496 1.34 -15.91 -11.41
N LYS A 497 0.21 -15.20 -11.53
CA LYS A 497 0.16 -13.73 -11.41
C LYS A 497 0.72 -13.24 -10.07
N VAL A 498 0.32 -13.90 -8.98
CA VAL A 498 0.82 -13.64 -7.62
C VAL A 498 2.34 -13.81 -7.55
N LEU A 499 2.89 -14.90 -8.07
CA LEU A 499 4.33 -15.15 -8.07
C LEU A 499 5.09 -14.09 -8.87
N ALA A 500 4.63 -13.76 -10.09
CA ALA A 500 5.26 -12.75 -10.94
C ALA A 500 5.30 -11.37 -10.28
N ASN A 501 4.15 -10.90 -9.80
CA ASN A 501 4.04 -9.55 -9.22
C ASN A 501 4.79 -9.44 -7.90
N SER A 502 4.73 -10.49 -7.07
CA SER A 502 5.33 -10.44 -5.73
C SER A 502 6.85 -10.59 -5.73
N THR A 503 7.44 -11.28 -6.70
CA THR A 503 8.90 -11.55 -6.74
C THR A 503 9.67 -10.70 -7.76
N SER A 504 8.99 -10.04 -8.71
CA SER A 504 9.67 -9.27 -9.75
C SER A 504 10.40 -8.05 -9.22
N TYR A 505 9.74 -7.20 -8.41
CA TYR A 505 10.34 -5.95 -7.92
C TYR A 505 10.20 -5.74 -6.40
N GLY A 506 9.00 -5.99 -5.84
CA GLY A 506 8.63 -5.48 -4.52
C GLY A 506 9.52 -5.95 -3.38
N ILE A 507 10.00 -7.20 -3.46
CA ILE A 507 10.90 -7.79 -2.45
C ILE A 507 12.29 -7.12 -2.41
N TYR A 508 12.77 -6.59 -3.54
CA TYR A 508 14.07 -5.93 -3.63
C TYR A 508 14.02 -4.51 -3.06
N ALA A 509 12.83 -3.92 -2.97
CA ALA A 509 12.58 -2.59 -2.40
C ALA A 509 11.99 -2.64 -0.97
N GLU A 510 11.87 -3.83 -0.37
CA GLU A 510 11.19 -4.01 0.90
C GLU A 510 12.01 -3.40 2.05
N MET A 511 11.41 -2.46 2.77
CA MET A 511 11.95 -1.91 4.02
C MET A 511 10.90 -2.15 5.11
N ASN A 512 11.33 -2.54 6.32
CA ASN A 512 10.44 -2.86 7.43
C ASN A 512 10.70 -1.88 8.56
N ARG A 513 9.74 -1.00 8.85
CA ARG A 513 9.80 -0.11 10.00
C ARG A 513 9.77 -0.89 11.31
N GLN A 514 10.68 -0.55 12.22
CA GLN A 514 10.68 -1.05 13.58
C GLN A 514 10.08 -0.01 14.51
N GLU A 515 8.99 -0.38 15.17
CA GLU A 515 8.39 0.45 16.22
C GLU A 515 9.27 0.38 17.48
N SER A 516 9.77 1.52 17.93
CA SER A 516 10.55 1.65 19.16
C SER A 516 10.09 2.87 19.97
N ASP A 517 10.12 2.73 21.29
CA ASP A 517 9.86 3.83 22.22
C ASP A 517 11.11 4.69 22.45
N GLU A 518 12.29 4.17 22.11
CA GLU A 518 13.59 4.82 22.29
C GLU A 518 14.20 5.27 20.95
N MET A 519 15.05 6.30 21.02
CA MET A 519 15.84 6.76 19.88
C MET A 519 17.02 5.81 19.63
N VAL A 520 17.15 5.32 18.41
CA VAL A 520 18.19 4.38 17.98
C VAL A 520 19.20 5.08 17.07
N ASN A 521 20.49 4.84 17.28
CA ASN A 521 21.54 5.29 16.36
C ASN A 521 21.55 4.38 15.12
N VAL A 522 21.54 4.97 13.93
CA VAL A 522 21.57 4.25 12.66
C VAL A 522 22.70 4.79 11.78
N LEU A 523 23.51 3.88 11.24
CA LEU A 523 24.50 4.19 10.22
C LEU A 523 23.82 4.16 8.84
N CYS A 524 23.84 5.30 8.14
CA CYS A 524 23.15 5.52 6.88
C CYS A 524 24.16 5.72 5.74
N HIS A 525 23.84 5.20 4.56
CA HIS A 525 24.57 5.45 3.32
C HIS A 525 23.68 6.25 2.38
N GLY A 526 24.13 7.45 2.00
CA GLY A 526 23.38 8.40 1.18
C GLY A 526 23.92 8.49 -0.25
N ILE A 527 23.92 9.71 -0.80
CA ILE A 527 24.46 9.99 -2.14
C ILE A 527 25.97 10.22 -2.16
N ASP A 528 26.59 10.40 -0.98
CA ASP A 528 28.02 10.60 -0.82
C ASP A 528 28.77 9.29 -0.52
N PRO A 529 30.09 9.22 -0.81
CA PRO A 529 30.92 8.09 -0.44
C PRO A 529 30.97 7.81 1.06
N GLU A 530 31.02 8.87 1.87
CA GLU A 530 31.11 8.75 3.33
C GLU A 530 29.71 8.53 3.95
N PRO A 531 29.54 7.52 4.82
CA PRO A 531 28.29 7.33 5.54
C PRO A 531 28.13 8.36 6.66
N PHE A 532 26.89 8.54 7.12
CA PHE A 532 26.57 9.39 8.28
C PHE A 532 25.79 8.60 9.34
N THR A 533 25.86 9.05 10.59
CA THR A 533 25.09 8.46 11.69
C THR A 533 24.03 9.44 12.16
N CYS A 534 22.80 8.96 12.33
CA CYS A 534 21.70 9.76 12.88
C CYS A 534 20.93 8.99 13.96
N LYS A 535 20.16 9.72 14.78
CA LYS A 535 19.27 9.14 15.77
C LYS A 535 17.83 9.23 15.28
N VAL A 536 17.15 8.09 15.17
CA VAL A 536 15.75 8.01 14.76
C VAL A 536 14.95 7.15 15.74
N LYS A 537 13.67 7.46 15.91
CA LYS A 537 12.79 6.70 16.80
C LYS A 537 12.34 5.37 16.19
N HIS A 538 12.03 5.37 14.89
CA HIS A 538 11.46 4.22 14.21
C HIS A 538 12.26 3.85 12.96
N PRO A 539 13.44 3.21 13.12
CA PRO A 539 14.30 2.90 11.98
C PRO A 539 13.65 1.87 11.04
N GLU A 540 14.00 1.95 9.76
CA GLU A 540 13.66 0.94 8.77
C GLU A 540 14.80 -0.07 8.61
N ILE A 541 14.45 -1.35 8.55
CA ILE A 541 15.40 -2.43 8.29
C ILE A 541 15.07 -3.09 6.96
N PRO A 542 16.05 -3.34 6.08
CA PRO A 542 15.84 -4.06 4.83
C PRO A 542 15.11 -5.39 5.03
N GLY A 543 14.13 -5.68 4.17
CA GLY A 543 13.52 -7.00 4.08
C GLY A 543 14.53 -8.08 3.66
N LYS A 544 14.17 -9.36 3.84
CA LYS A 544 15.09 -10.49 3.63
C LYS A 544 15.79 -10.45 2.27
N TYR A 545 15.06 -10.13 1.19
CA TYR A 545 15.59 -10.06 -0.18
C TYR A 545 15.85 -8.63 -0.66
N CYS A 546 15.81 -7.64 0.23
CA CYS A 546 16.00 -6.25 -0.14
C CYS A 546 17.38 -6.06 -0.79
N PHE A 547 17.36 -5.51 -2.00
CA PHE A 547 18.53 -5.20 -2.80
C PHE A 547 18.19 -4.02 -3.72
N PRO A 548 18.33 -2.78 -3.22
CA PRO A 548 17.91 -1.56 -3.91
C PRO A 548 18.35 -1.43 -5.37
N PRO A 549 19.54 -1.88 -5.79
CA PRO A 549 19.93 -1.76 -7.19
C PRO A 549 18.99 -2.47 -8.17
N LEU A 550 18.50 -3.67 -7.86
CA LEU A 550 17.53 -4.34 -8.74
C LEU A 550 16.19 -3.61 -8.74
N ALA A 551 15.73 -3.14 -7.57
CA ALA A 551 14.49 -2.37 -7.48
C ALA A 551 14.53 -1.09 -8.34
N ALA A 552 15.62 -0.33 -8.26
CA ALA A 552 15.80 0.92 -9.01
C ALA A 552 15.90 0.68 -10.53
N LEU A 553 16.65 -0.33 -10.96
CA LEU A 553 16.78 -0.68 -12.38
C LEU A 553 15.43 -1.08 -12.98
N ILE A 554 14.66 -1.94 -12.29
CA ILE A 554 13.37 -2.43 -12.80
C ILE A 554 12.36 -1.29 -12.95
N THR A 555 12.20 -0.44 -11.93
CA THR A 555 11.24 0.66 -12.01
C THR A 555 11.67 1.75 -12.98
N SER A 556 12.98 1.99 -13.12
CA SER A 556 13.54 2.91 -14.12
C SER A 556 13.32 2.43 -15.54
N ALA A 557 13.56 1.14 -15.80
CA ALA A 557 13.33 0.54 -17.12
C ALA A 557 11.84 0.55 -17.51
N ALA A 558 10.95 0.36 -16.56
CA ALA A 558 9.51 0.56 -16.75
C ALA A 558 9.16 2.01 -17.12
N ARG A 559 9.76 3.01 -16.46
CA ARG A 559 9.57 4.42 -16.85
C ARG A 559 10.12 4.69 -18.25
N LEU A 560 11.24 4.07 -18.63
CA LEU A 560 11.79 4.15 -19.99
C LEU A 560 10.82 3.59 -21.04
N MET A 561 10.11 2.47 -20.77
CA MET A 561 9.07 1.95 -21.67
C MET A 561 7.96 2.98 -21.93
N LEU A 562 7.46 3.64 -20.88
CA LEU A 562 6.45 4.70 -21.03
C LEU A 562 7.01 5.93 -21.76
N SER A 563 8.26 6.33 -21.50
CA SER A 563 8.89 7.44 -22.21
C SER A 563 9.14 7.14 -23.68
N LEU A 564 9.44 5.88 -24.03
CA LEU A 564 9.55 5.43 -25.41
C LEU A 564 8.20 5.48 -26.13
N LEU A 565 7.11 5.11 -25.44
CA LEU A 565 5.75 5.22 -25.96
C LEU A 565 5.35 6.70 -26.17
N GLU A 566 5.62 7.56 -25.18
CA GLU A 566 5.41 9.01 -25.29
C GLU A 566 6.17 9.60 -26.47
N HIS A 567 7.43 9.19 -26.67
CA HIS A 567 8.23 9.63 -27.81
C HIS A 567 7.57 9.22 -29.13
N CYS A 568 7.17 7.95 -29.29
CA CYS A 568 6.51 7.46 -30.50
C CYS A 568 5.21 8.20 -30.82
N VAL A 569 4.41 8.53 -29.80
CA VAL A 569 3.18 9.33 -29.96
C VAL A 569 3.52 10.77 -30.38
N SER A 570 4.51 11.37 -29.73
CA SER A 570 4.92 12.76 -29.99
C SER A 570 5.59 12.94 -31.36
N GLU A 571 6.34 11.94 -31.85
CA GLU A 571 6.93 11.97 -33.20
C GLU A 571 5.87 12.03 -34.29
N LYS A 572 4.72 11.37 -34.10
CA LYS A 572 3.54 11.51 -34.99
C LYS A 572 2.75 12.80 -34.73
N GLY A 573 3.21 13.67 -33.85
CA GLY A 573 2.58 14.94 -33.46
C GLY A 573 1.37 14.78 -32.54
N GLY A 574 1.10 13.57 -32.04
CA GLY A 574 -0.01 13.25 -31.13
C GLY A 574 0.31 13.56 -29.67
N THR A 575 -0.62 13.21 -28.79
CA THR A 575 -0.46 13.33 -27.33
C THR A 575 -1.30 12.26 -26.61
N TYR A 576 -1.32 12.26 -25.29
CA TYR A 576 -2.05 11.30 -24.45
C TYR A 576 -2.87 12.02 -23.35
N ALA A 577 -3.88 11.38 -22.79
CA ALA A 577 -4.72 11.97 -21.76
C ALA A 577 -4.19 11.74 -20.35
N MET A 578 -3.66 10.54 -20.10
CA MET A 578 -3.12 10.13 -18.80
C MET A 578 -2.21 8.90 -18.96
N GLU A 579 -1.38 8.67 -17.95
CA GLU A 579 -0.61 7.45 -17.75
C GLU A 579 -0.71 6.95 -16.30
N ASP A 580 -0.73 5.64 -16.11
CA ASP A 580 -0.73 5.00 -14.79
C ASP A 580 0.15 3.74 -14.80
N THR A 581 1.41 3.92 -14.43
CA THR A 581 2.44 2.87 -14.25
C THR A 581 2.81 2.11 -15.53
N ASP A 582 1.92 1.30 -16.07
CA ASP A 582 2.04 0.44 -17.27
C ASP A 582 1.04 0.81 -18.37
N SER A 583 0.07 1.68 -18.09
CA SER A 583 -0.96 2.07 -19.04
C SER A 583 -0.84 3.52 -19.53
N MET A 584 -1.30 3.76 -20.75
CA MET A 584 -1.41 5.08 -21.36
C MET A 584 -2.68 5.20 -22.20
N ALA A 585 -3.45 6.27 -21.97
CA ALA A 585 -4.62 6.61 -22.79
C ALA A 585 -4.21 7.59 -23.91
N ILE A 586 -3.89 7.07 -25.09
CA ILE A 586 -3.40 7.88 -26.23
C ILE A 586 -4.57 8.64 -26.86
N VAL A 587 -4.42 9.94 -27.13
CA VAL A 587 -5.48 10.74 -27.76
C VAL A 587 -5.65 10.31 -29.21
N ALA A 588 -6.79 9.69 -29.52
CA ALA A 588 -7.00 9.07 -30.81
C ALA A 588 -8.49 8.94 -31.19
N THR A 589 -8.75 9.02 -32.49
CA THR A 589 -10.06 8.79 -33.12
C THR A 589 -9.89 7.85 -34.31
N GLU A 590 -10.99 7.36 -34.89
CA GLU A 590 -10.93 6.45 -36.05
C GLU A 590 -10.06 7.00 -37.20
N ARG A 591 -10.15 8.32 -37.46
CA ARG A 591 -9.47 8.98 -38.59
C ARG A 591 -8.43 10.02 -38.18
N GLY A 592 -8.15 10.16 -36.89
CA GLY A 592 -7.36 11.26 -36.34
C GLY A 592 -8.05 12.63 -36.49
N GLY A 593 -7.27 13.70 -36.35
CA GLY A 593 -7.71 15.09 -36.55
C GLY A 593 -7.45 16.00 -35.35
N LEU A 594 -7.97 17.22 -35.39
CA LEU A 594 -7.80 18.18 -34.30
C LEU A 594 -8.98 18.15 -33.31
N ILE A 595 -8.66 18.09 -32.02
CA ILE A 595 -9.61 18.12 -30.90
C ILE A 595 -9.38 19.39 -30.09
N PRO A 596 -10.42 20.23 -29.85
CA PRO A 596 -10.30 21.39 -28.99
C PRO A 596 -9.82 21.00 -27.59
N CYS A 597 -8.79 21.67 -27.10
CA CYS A 597 -8.21 21.43 -25.79
C CYS A 597 -7.42 22.68 -25.35
N PRO A 598 -7.81 23.34 -24.24
CA PRO A 598 -7.04 24.44 -23.68
C PRO A 598 -5.58 24.05 -23.45
N GLY A 599 -4.63 24.96 -23.73
CA GLY A 599 -3.20 24.68 -23.64
C GLY A 599 -2.61 23.88 -24.81
N GLY A 600 -3.43 23.40 -25.75
CA GLY A 600 -2.97 22.72 -26.96
C GLY A 600 -2.19 23.63 -27.91
N SER A 601 -1.19 23.07 -28.58
CA SER A 601 -0.29 23.79 -29.50
C SER A 601 -0.84 24.02 -30.91
N TYR A 602 -1.95 23.36 -31.27
CA TYR A 602 -2.62 23.55 -32.56
C TYR A 602 -3.80 24.51 -32.43
N LEU A 603 -4.34 24.97 -33.57
CA LEU A 603 -5.55 25.77 -33.61
C LEU A 603 -6.63 25.06 -34.43
N LYS A 604 -7.85 25.00 -33.88
CA LYS A 604 -9.05 24.56 -34.58
C LYS A 604 -10.12 25.63 -34.39
N ASP A 605 -10.59 26.22 -35.50
CA ASP A 605 -11.59 27.29 -35.47
C ASP A 605 -11.19 28.47 -34.55
N GLY A 606 -9.88 28.79 -34.52
CA GLY A 606 -9.32 29.85 -33.68
C GLY A 606 -9.15 29.50 -32.19
N GLN A 607 -9.49 28.28 -31.77
CA GLN A 607 -9.33 27.80 -30.39
C GLN A 607 -8.14 26.85 -30.26
N PRO A 608 -7.43 26.85 -29.11
CA PRO A 608 -6.39 25.87 -28.82
C PRO A 608 -6.89 24.42 -28.99
N ALA A 609 -6.07 23.60 -29.63
CA ALA A 609 -6.38 22.23 -29.98
C ALA A 609 -5.15 21.33 -29.88
N ILE A 610 -5.41 20.03 -29.78
CA ILE A 610 -4.42 18.96 -29.83
C ILE A 610 -4.69 18.06 -31.03
N LYS A 611 -3.66 17.38 -31.52
CA LYS A 611 -3.79 16.37 -32.58
C LYS A 611 -4.14 15.02 -31.95
N ALA A 612 -5.27 14.45 -32.38
CA ALA A 612 -5.60 13.05 -32.18
C ALA A 612 -5.00 12.21 -33.31
N LEU A 613 -4.35 11.11 -32.94
CA LEU A 613 -3.89 10.10 -33.90
C LEU A 613 -5.07 9.29 -34.44
N SER A 614 -4.92 8.72 -35.62
CA SER A 614 -5.84 7.69 -36.12
C SER A 614 -5.65 6.38 -35.36
N TRP A 615 -6.68 5.53 -35.32
CA TRP A 615 -6.56 4.19 -34.72
C TRP A 615 -5.46 3.36 -35.39
N ASN A 616 -5.30 3.48 -36.71
CA ASN A 616 -4.22 2.83 -37.45
C ASN A 616 -2.83 3.32 -37.02
N GLU A 617 -2.64 4.62 -36.80
CA GLU A 617 -1.36 5.15 -36.28
C GLU A 617 -1.06 4.64 -34.86
N VAL A 618 -2.08 4.46 -34.02
CA VAL A 618 -1.91 3.86 -32.68
C VAL A 618 -1.55 2.38 -32.78
N GLU A 619 -2.19 1.63 -33.70
CA GLU A 619 -1.85 0.23 -33.96
C GLU A 619 -0.41 0.07 -34.48
N GLU A 620 0.03 0.94 -35.39
CA GLU A 620 1.43 0.98 -35.85
C GLU A 620 2.41 1.21 -34.69
N ILE A 621 2.11 2.15 -33.78
CA ILE A 621 2.92 2.39 -32.59
C ILE A 621 2.93 1.14 -31.70
N ALA A 622 1.76 0.55 -31.43
CA ALA A 622 1.65 -0.65 -30.61
C ALA A 622 2.47 -1.80 -31.20
N ASN A 623 2.41 -2.02 -32.52
CA ASN A 623 3.14 -3.07 -33.21
C ASN A 623 4.66 -2.91 -33.15
N ARG A 624 5.21 -1.68 -33.07
CA ARG A 624 6.67 -1.48 -32.88
C ARG A 624 7.18 -2.14 -31.60
N PHE A 625 6.37 -2.19 -30.54
CA PHE A 625 6.75 -2.83 -29.27
C PHE A 625 6.79 -4.36 -29.34
N GLU A 626 6.36 -4.98 -30.44
CA GLU A 626 6.60 -6.40 -30.71
C GLU A 626 8.09 -6.75 -30.72
N ALA A 627 8.94 -5.81 -31.15
CA ALA A 627 10.39 -5.98 -31.13
C ALA A 627 10.94 -6.20 -29.70
N LEU A 628 10.22 -5.73 -28.68
CA LEU A 628 10.58 -5.84 -27.27
C LEU A 628 9.84 -6.96 -26.53
N ASN A 629 9.21 -7.89 -27.25
CA ASN A 629 8.61 -9.08 -26.68
C ASN A 629 9.68 -10.16 -26.41
N PRO A 630 10.03 -10.46 -25.13
CA PRO A 630 11.04 -11.45 -24.79
C PRO A 630 10.49 -12.89 -24.66
N TYR A 631 9.19 -13.08 -24.85
CA TYR A 631 8.49 -14.32 -24.59
C TYR A 631 8.46 -15.24 -25.82
N ASP A 632 8.16 -16.52 -25.58
CA ASP A 632 7.82 -17.46 -26.63
C ASP A 632 6.64 -16.93 -27.48
N ARG A 633 6.82 -16.96 -28.80
CA ARG A 633 5.85 -16.46 -29.77
C ARG A 633 4.61 -17.33 -29.88
N ASP A 634 4.69 -18.60 -29.51
CA ASP A 634 3.52 -19.47 -29.44
C ASP A 634 2.64 -19.12 -28.22
N ALA A 635 3.25 -18.63 -27.14
CA ALA A 635 2.52 -18.18 -25.95
C ALA A 635 2.02 -16.74 -26.10
N ILE A 636 2.84 -15.85 -26.66
CA ILE A 636 2.57 -14.41 -26.80
C ILE A 636 3.02 -14.00 -28.22
N PRO A 637 2.15 -14.10 -29.23
CA PRO A 637 2.54 -13.94 -30.64
C PRO A 637 2.83 -12.50 -31.09
N GLY A 638 2.45 -11.48 -30.31
CA GLY A 638 2.49 -10.08 -30.76
C GLY A 638 3.14 -9.11 -29.78
N SER A 639 2.71 -7.85 -29.85
CA SER A 639 3.26 -6.76 -29.04
C SER A 639 3.04 -6.93 -27.54
N VAL A 640 4.03 -6.48 -26.76
CA VAL A 640 3.88 -6.30 -25.30
C VAL A 640 3.06 -5.06 -24.95
N LEU A 641 2.88 -4.11 -25.86
CA LEU A 641 1.94 -3.00 -25.70
C LEU A 641 0.59 -3.40 -26.31
N LYS A 642 -0.43 -3.55 -25.46
CA LYS A 642 -1.75 -4.02 -25.88
C LYS A 642 -2.72 -2.86 -26.02
N ILE A 643 -3.53 -2.90 -27.08
CA ILE A 643 -4.77 -2.14 -27.12
C ILE A 643 -5.79 -2.92 -26.29
N GLU A 644 -6.23 -2.34 -25.18
CA GLU A 644 -7.04 -3.04 -24.19
C GLU A 644 -8.43 -3.41 -24.72
N GLY A 645 -9.01 -4.47 -24.16
CA GLY A 645 -10.35 -4.97 -24.53
C GLY A 645 -11.45 -3.92 -24.43
N ASP A 646 -11.26 -2.91 -23.57
CA ASP A 646 -12.16 -1.76 -23.42
C ASP A 646 -12.44 -1.04 -24.74
N ASN A 647 -11.46 -1.03 -25.65
CA ASN A 647 -11.55 -0.37 -26.95
C ASN A 647 -12.43 -1.10 -27.96
N PHE A 648 -12.97 -2.28 -27.61
CA PHE A 648 -13.75 -3.11 -28.52
C PHE A 648 -15.16 -3.36 -27.98
N ASP A 649 -16.13 -3.45 -28.89
CA ASP A 649 -17.48 -3.91 -28.55
C ASP A 649 -17.53 -5.45 -28.47
N PRO A 650 -18.67 -6.05 -28.05
CA PRO A 650 -18.80 -7.51 -27.99
C PRO A 650 -18.63 -8.23 -29.34
N THR A 651 -18.73 -7.53 -30.47
CA THR A 651 -18.47 -8.06 -31.82
C THR A 651 -17.00 -7.95 -32.22
N ARG A 652 -16.14 -7.48 -31.31
CA ARG A 652 -14.70 -7.22 -31.50
C ARG A 652 -14.42 -6.10 -32.50
N LYS A 653 -15.41 -5.26 -32.80
CA LYS A 653 -15.20 -4.03 -33.57
C LYS A 653 -14.71 -2.94 -32.64
N GLN A 654 -13.69 -2.20 -33.07
CA GLN A 654 -13.16 -1.08 -32.29
C GLN A 654 -14.25 0.00 -32.11
N ARG A 655 -14.41 0.47 -30.88
CA ARG A 655 -15.36 1.50 -30.45
C ARG A 655 -14.61 2.70 -29.88
N GLN A 656 -15.19 3.89 -30.02
CA GLN A 656 -14.58 5.11 -29.50
C GLN A 656 -14.70 5.18 -27.98
N LEU A 657 -13.56 5.11 -27.28
CA LEU A 657 -13.45 5.42 -25.87
C LEU A 657 -13.19 6.91 -25.63
N TYR A 658 -13.61 7.39 -24.47
CA TYR A 658 -13.26 8.70 -23.93
C TYR A 658 -12.64 8.56 -22.55
N CYS A 659 -11.67 9.41 -22.25
CA CYS A 659 -11.05 9.53 -20.95
C CYS A 659 -11.38 10.89 -20.33
N PHE A 660 -11.70 10.89 -19.05
CA PHE A 660 -11.78 12.09 -18.22
C PHE A 660 -10.87 11.92 -17.00
N ALA A 661 -9.78 12.70 -16.96
CA ALA A 661 -8.77 12.64 -15.91
C ALA A 661 -8.75 13.94 -15.08
N ILE A 662 -8.59 13.79 -13.76
CA ILE A 662 -8.51 14.92 -12.81
C ILE A 662 -7.07 15.09 -12.33
N SER A 663 -6.43 13.98 -11.93
CA SER A 663 -5.04 13.89 -11.48
C SER A 663 -4.59 12.42 -11.51
N ALA A 664 -3.34 12.16 -11.13
CA ALA A 664 -2.76 10.84 -10.99
C ALA A 664 -3.69 9.91 -10.19
N LYS A 665 -3.99 8.75 -10.77
CA LYS A 665 -4.93 7.75 -10.21
C LYS A 665 -6.35 8.27 -10.00
N ARG A 666 -6.77 9.37 -10.62
CA ARG A 666 -8.16 9.89 -10.57
C ARG A 666 -8.66 10.14 -11.99
N TYR A 667 -9.16 9.09 -12.62
CA TYR A 667 -9.71 9.14 -13.98
C TYR A 667 -10.85 8.12 -14.15
N ALA A 668 -11.63 8.32 -15.21
CA ALA A 668 -12.64 7.37 -15.67
C ALA A 668 -12.62 7.24 -17.20
N LEU A 669 -12.84 6.00 -17.67
CA LEU A 669 -13.08 5.68 -19.07
C LEU A 669 -14.58 5.49 -19.32
N PHE A 670 -15.07 6.05 -20.42
CA PHE A 670 -16.50 6.05 -20.72
C PHE A 670 -16.78 6.08 -22.24
N LEU A 671 -18.01 5.72 -22.59
CA LEU A 671 -18.56 5.80 -23.95
C LEU A 671 -19.49 6.99 -24.07
N LYS A 672 -19.71 7.46 -25.30
CA LYS A 672 -20.79 8.42 -25.61
C LYS A 672 -21.82 7.77 -26.51
N ASP A 673 -23.10 7.97 -26.21
CA ASP A 673 -24.17 7.57 -27.12
C ASP A 673 -24.30 8.53 -28.33
N LYS A 674 -25.25 8.23 -29.23
CA LYS A 674 -25.53 9.06 -30.42
C LYS A 674 -25.96 10.50 -30.11
N HIS A 675 -26.39 10.79 -28.88
CA HIS A 675 -26.79 12.10 -28.40
C HIS A 675 -25.67 12.76 -27.56
N GLY A 676 -24.52 12.11 -27.42
CA GLY A 676 -23.38 12.58 -26.64
C GLY A 676 -23.47 12.27 -25.14
N ASN A 677 -24.50 11.56 -24.66
CA ASN A 677 -24.62 11.22 -23.25
C ASN A 677 -23.50 10.25 -22.84
N PRO A 678 -22.85 10.48 -21.69
CA PRO A 678 -21.81 9.58 -21.20
C PRO A 678 -22.40 8.30 -20.58
N ALA A 679 -21.76 7.16 -20.85
CA ALA A 679 -21.99 5.89 -20.18
C ALA A 679 -20.64 5.33 -19.71
N LEU A 680 -20.46 5.20 -18.39
CA LEU A 680 -19.25 4.60 -17.81
C LEU A 680 -19.09 3.14 -18.25
N LEU A 681 -17.85 2.66 -18.33
CA LEU A 681 -17.55 1.24 -18.54
C LEU A 681 -17.75 0.47 -17.24
N ARG A 682 -18.76 -0.39 -17.20
CA ARG A 682 -19.26 -1.12 -16.03
C ARG A 682 -19.18 -2.62 -16.24
N ASN A 683 -18.61 -3.32 -15.26
CA ASN A 683 -18.53 -4.77 -15.22
C ASN A 683 -19.93 -5.40 -15.32
N GLY A 684 -20.08 -6.38 -16.20
CA GLY A 684 -21.33 -7.13 -16.39
C GLY A 684 -22.44 -6.35 -17.10
N VAL A 685 -22.19 -5.11 -17.54
CA VAL A 685 -23.16 -4.28 -18.27
C VAL A 685 -22.70 -4.00 -19.69
N ASN A 686 -21.56 -3.32 -19.85
CA ASN A 686 -21.02 -2.92 -21.16
C ASN A 686 -19.49 -3.10 -21.26
N ASN A 687 -18.87 -3.69 -20.23
CA ASN A 687 -17.45 -3.94 -20.14
C ASN A 687 -17.16 -5.12 -19.18
N ASP A 688 -15.93 -5.64 -19.21
CA ASP A 688 -15.50 -6.74 -18.34
C ASP A 688 -15.06 -6.26 -16.94
N GLU A 689 -14.67 -4.98 -16.83
CA GLU A 689 -14.25 -4.35 -15.57
C GLU A 689 -14.83 -2.94 -15.44
N ASP A 690 -15.00 -2.49 -14.19
CA ASP A 690 -15.31 -1.10 -13.89
C ASP A 690 -14.08 -0.23 -14.17
N ARG A 691 -14.20 0.77 -15.06
CA ARG A 691 -13.08 1.67 -15.42
C ARG A 691 -13.26 3.09 -14.87
N TRP A 692 -13.40 3.20 -13.56
CA TRP A 692 -13.28 4.46 -12.82
C TRP A 692 -12.48 4.27 -11.54
N SER A 693 -11.77 5.31 -11.14
CA SER A 693 -10.94 5.24 -9.93
C SER A 693 -11.75 5.42 -8.66
N GLU A 694 -11.54 4.54 -7.68
CA GLU A 694 -12.01 4.72 -6.30
C GLU A 694 -10.93 5.30 -5.37
N HIS A 695 -9.74 5.59 -5.91
CA HIS A 695 -8.62 6.12 -5.15
C HIS A 695 -8.98 7.47 -4.54
N GLY A 696 -8.92 7.57 -3.22
CA GLY A 696 -9.34 8.75 -2.44
C GLY A 696 -10.82 8.78 -2.04
N LEU A 697 -11.64 7.80 -2.45
CA LEU A 697 -13.04 7.61 -2.00
C LEU A 697 -13.24 6.35 -1.16
N GLY A 698 -12.33 5.37 -1.28
CA GLY A 698 -12.48 4.05 -0.65
C GLY A 698 -12.55 4.04 0.88
N HIS A 699 -12.03 5.07 1.56
CA HIS A 699 -12.08 5.17 3.04
C HIS A 699 -13.46 5.56 3.58
N LEU A 700 -14.34 6.11 2.74
CA LEU A 700 -15.70 6.48 3.13
C LEU A 700 -16.61 5.26 3.17
N LEU A 701 -17.61 5.29 4.05
CA LEU A 701 -18.71 4.32 4.05
C LEU A 701 -19.59 4.53 2.82
N ASN A 702 -20.39 3.52 2.47
CA ASN A 702 -21.44 3.72 1.49
C ASN A 702 -22.49 4.68 2.11
N PRO A 703 -22.79 5.82 1.45
CA PRO A 703 -23.67 6.84 2.00
C PRO A 703 -25.15 6.43 2.05
N THR A 704 -25.55 5.46 1.22
CA THR A 704 -26.94 4.98 1.12
C THR A 704 -27.21 3.79 2.02
N ASP A 705 -26.22 2.91 2.19
CA ASP A 705 -26.28 1.75 3.07
C ASP A 705 -24.88 1.48 3.64
N PRO A 706 -24.59 1.94 4.88
CA PRO A 706 -23.27 1.79 5.49
C PRO A 706 -22.77 0.35 5.67
N GLU A 707 -23.68 -0.64 5.67
CA GLU A 707 -23.33 -2.06 5.78
C GLU A 707 -23.05 -2.70 4.41
N SER A 708 -23.47 -2.05 3.32
CA SER A 708 -23.24 -2.55 1.97
C SER A 708 -21.79 -2.42 1.54
N GLU A 709 -21.23 -3.52 1.02
CA GLU A 709 -19.94 -3.52 0.33
C GLU A 709 -20.04 -2.93 -1.10
N ASP A 710 -21.25 -2.63 -1.60
CA ASP A 710 -21.45 -2.06 -2.94
C ASP A 710 -20.88 -0.63 -3.04
N ARG A 711 -20.00 -0.42 -4.02
CA ARG A 711 -19.35 0.86 -4.30
C ARG A 711 -19.96 1.61 -5.48
N LYS A 712 -21.12 1.19 -6.01
CA LYS A 712 -21.82 1.87 -7.13
C LYS A 712 -22.03 3.38 -6.94
N TRP A 713 -22.09 3.88 -5.70
CA TRP A 713 -22.17 5.32 -5.43
C TRP A 713 -20.96 6.09 -5.99
N ALA A 714 -19.76 5.50 -6.03
CA ALA A 714 -18.58 6.10 -6.64
C ALA A 714 -18.76 6.24 -8.16
N GLY A 715 -19.34 5.23 -8.82
CA GLY A 715 -19.71 5.29 -10.22
C GLY A 715 -20.78 6.36 -10.52
N GLN A 716 -21.73 6.58 -9.61
CA GLN A 716 -22.71 7.67 -9.73
C GLN A 716 -22.04 9.05 -9.62
N ALA A 717 -21.10 9.20 -8.68
CA ALA A 717 -20.31 10.43 -8.52
C ALA A 717 -19.47 10.73 -9.77
N TRP A 718 -18.75 9.74 -10.31
CA TRP A 718 -18.00 9.88 -11.57
C TRP A 718 -18.88 10.25 -12.74
N LEU A 719 -20.05 9.61 -12.89
CA LEU A 719 -20.99 9.93 -13.94
C LEU A 719 -21.44 11.39 -13.84
N ASN A 720 -21.70 11.90 -12.63
CA ASN A 720 -22.03 13.31 -12.41
C ASN A 720 -20.89 14.27 -12.78
N MET A 721 -19.64 13.94 -12.44
CA MET A 721 -18.47 14.74 -12.82
C MET A 721 -18.29 14.79 -14.34
N VAL A 722 -18.40 13.64 -15.03
CA VAL A 722 -18.29 13.53 -16.49
C VAL A 722 -19.44 14.28 -17.17
N ARG A 723 -20.67 14.15 -16.69
CA ARG A 723 -21.82 14.92 -17.18
C ARG A 723 -21.58 16.42 -17.06
N GLY A 724 -21.08 16.86 -15.90
CA GLY A 724 -20.70 18.26 -15.67
C GLY A 724 -19.64 18.76 -16.65
N ALA A 725 -18.60 17.97 -16.91
CA ALA A 725 -17.55 18.32 -17.87
C ALA A 725 -18.02 18.34 -19.33
N LEU A 726 -19.10 17.62 -19.64
CA LEU A 726 -19.77 17.61 -20.95
C LEU A 726 -20.95 18.59 -21.03
N SER A 727 -21.13 19.48 -20.04
CA SER A 727 -22.23 20.44 -19.95
C SER A 727 -23.64 19.82 -19.93
N PHE A 728 -23.76 18.57 -19.47
CA PHE A 728 -25.06 17.94 -19.19
C PHE A 728 -25.52 18.23 -17.75
N PRO A 729 -26.84 18.25 -17.48
CA PRO A 729 -27.36 18.38 -16.12
C PRO A 729 -26.85 17.27 -15.20
N ARG A 730 -26.34 17.64 -14.02
CA ARG A 730 -25.92 16.71 -12.97
C ARG A 730 -27.15 16.19 -12.22
N ALA A 731 -27.14 14.92 -11.81
CA ALA A 731 -28.20 14.35 -10.97
C ALA A 731 -27.98 14.75 -9.50
N ASN A 732 -29.06 14.91 -8.74
CA ASN A 732 -28.98 14.94 -7.28
C ASN A 732 -28.86 13.48 -6.79
N LEU A 733 -27.78 13.17 -6.08
CA LEU A 733 -27.48 11.83 -5.58
C LEU A 733 -28.21 11.51 -4.26
N GLY A 734 -28.78 12.52 -3.60
CA GLY A 734 -29.59 12.40 -2.39
C GLY A 734 -28.78 12.21 -1.09
N PHE A 735 -27.45 12.22 -1.17
CA PHE A 735 -26.57 12.00 -0.01
C PHE A 735 -25.52 13.10 0.17
N GLU A 736 -25.50 14.12 -0.69
CA GLU A 736 -24.49 15.17 -0.71
C GLU A 736 -24.41 15.97 0.59
N ASP A 737 -25.52 16.07 1.33
CA ASP A 737 -25.60 16.81 2.59
C ASP A 737 -25.32 15.95 3.83
N LEU A 738 -25.17 14.63 3.66
CA LEU A 738 -24.79 13.73 4.74
C LEU A 738 -23.34 13.99 5.15
N PRO A 739 -22.99 13.89 6.44
CA PRO A 739 -21.60 13.98 6.87
C PRO A 739 -20.80 12.85 6.22
N ALA A 740 -19.63 13.19 5.67
CA ALA A 740 -18.71 12.23 5.09
C ALA A 740 -18.04 11.45 6.23
N VAL A 741 -18.46 10.19 6.40
CA VAL A 741 -18.01 9.32 7.48
C VAL A 741 -17.27 8.12 6.92
N GLY A 742 -16.07 7.86 7.44
CA GLY A 742 -15.31 6.64 7.20
C GLY A 742 -15.42 5.67 8.36
N ARG A 743 -14.94 4.44 8.14
CA ARG A 743 -14.82 3.40 9.16
C ARG A 743 -13.37 3.02 9.36
N VAL A 744 -12.90 3.08 10.60
CA VAL A 744 -11.53 2.69 10.99
C VAL A 744 -11.59 1.58 12.03
N THR A 745 -10.57 0.72 12.03
CA THR A 745 -10.45 -0.35 13.04
C THR A 745 -9.61 0.16 14.20
N VAL A 746 -9.96 -0.21 15.44
CA VAL A 746 -9.13 0.01 16.64
C VAL A 746 -7.90 -0.90 16.57
N SER A 747 -6.94 -0.52 15.72
CA SER A 747 -5.80 -1.34 15.31
C SER A 747 -4.61 -1.28 16.28
N SER A 748 -4.55 -0.25 17.13
CA SER A 748 -3.47 -0.03 18.10
C SER A 748 -3.95 0.62 19.41
N PRO A 749 -3.16 0.50 20.50
CA PRO A 749 -3.45 1.22 21.75
C PRO A 749 -3.51 2.74 21.61
N ALA A 750 -2.87 3.31 20.58
CA ALA A 750 -2.94 4.74 20.31
C ALA A 750 -4.35 5.16 19.86
N VAL A 751 -5.03 4.33 19.06
CA VAL A 751 -6.38 4.58 18.53
C VAL A 751 -7.46 4.41 19.61
N ILE A 752 -7.26 3.48 20.57
CA ILE A 752 -8.25 3.26 21.64
C ILE A 752 -8.14 4.26 22.80
N ARG A 753 -6.94 4.81 23.04
CA ARG A 753 -6.66 5.70 24.17
C ARG A 753 -7.63 6.89 24.32
N PRO A 754 -8.06 7.57 23.24
CA PRO A 754 -8.96 8.72 23.37
C PRO A 754 -10.36 8.31 23.85
N LEU A 755 -10.72 7.03 23.70
CA LEU A 755 -11.97 6.46 24.16
C LEU A 755 -11.91 5.97 25.61
N ALA A 756 -10.78 6.13 26.31
CA ALA A 756 -10.60 5.64 27.68
C ALA A 756 -11.69 6.14 28.66
N LYS A 757 -12.14 7.39 28.51
CA LYS A 757 -13.25 7.95 29.31
C LYS A 757 -14.57 7.20 29.10
N LEU A 758 -14.83 6.68 27.90
CA LEU A 758 -16.01 5.86 27.63
C LEU A 758 -15.94 4.48 28.29
N ASN A 759 -14.72 4.02 28.62
CA ASN A 759 -14.46 2.74 29.26
C ASN A 759 -14.30 2.83 30.78
N GLU A 760 -14.12 4.05 31.33
CA GLU A 760 -13.89 4.28 32.75
C GLU A 760 -15.06 3.77 33.62
N GLY A 761 -14.73 3.08 34.71
CA GLY A 761 -15.70 2.49 35.64
C GLY A 761 -16.49 1.29 35.10
N LYS A 762 -16.29 0.87 33.85
CA LYS A 762 -16.99 -0.27 33.25
C LYS A 762 -16.17 -1.56 33.36
N PRO A 763 -16.82 -2.72 33.58
CA PRO A 763 -16.15 -4.01 33.42
C PRO A 763 -15.73 -4.19 31.96
N TYR A 764 -14.66 -4.96 31.71
CA TYR A 764 -14.09 -5.13 30.36
C TYR A 764 -15.12 -5.57 29.31
N SER A 765 -16.11 -6.39 29.70
CA SER A 765 -17.19 -6.81 28.80
C SER A 765 -18.00 -5.64 28.24
N GLY A 766 -18.19 -4.58 29.03
CA GLY A 766 -18.90 -3.34 28.66
C GLY A 766 -18.00 -2.22 28.11
N GLN A 767 -16.72 -2.51 27.86
CA GLN A 767 -15.78 -1.56 27.26
C GLN A 767 -15.76 -1.71 25.73
N ILE A 768 -15.39 -0.63 25.04
CA ILE A 768 -14.93 -0.65 23.65
C ILE A 768 -13.59 -1.39 23.64
N LYS A 769 -13.48 -2.44 22.83
CA LYS A 769 -12.35 -3.39 22.83
C LYS A 769 -11.41 -3.17 21.64
N PRO A 770 -10.18 -3.72 21.68
CA PRO A 770 -9.32 -3.82 20.50
C PRO A 770 -10.03 -4.43 19.29
N PHE A 771 -9.64 -3.99 18.10
CA PHE A 771 -10.18 -4.44 16.80
C PHE A 771 -11.68 -4.19 16.61
N ASN A 772 -12.31 -3.37 17.45
CA ASN A 772 -13.65 -2.82 17.18
C ASN A 772 -13.60 -1.81 16.02
N PHE A 773 -14.76 -1.44 15.49
CA PHE A 773 -14.88 -0.39 14.48
C PHE A 773 -15.18 0.96 15.15
N LEU A 774 -14.65 2.03 14.56
CA LEU A 774 -14.97 3.40 14.90
C LEU A 774 -15.40 4.14 13.64
N LEU A 775 -16.25 5.14 13.83
CA LEU A 775 -16.55 6.14 12.82
C LEU A 775 -15.50 7.24 12.89
N THR A 776 -15.14 7.79 11.73
CA THR A 776 -14.22 8.93 11.59
C THR A 776 -14.84 9.94 10.65
N CYS A 777 -14.68 11.24 10.92
CA CYS A 777 -15.09 12.28 9.98
C CYS A 777 -14.12 13.47 10.00
N HIS A 778 -14.05 14.18 8.87
CA HIS A 778 -13.17 15.33 8.70
C HIS A 778 -13.89 16.65 8.94
N VAL A 779 -13.21 17.59 9.59
CA VAL A 779 -13.71 18.96 9.81
C VAL A 779 -13.48 19.81 8.56
N LYS A 780 -14.40 20.73 8.25
CA LYS A 780 -14.21 21.72 7.17
C LYS A 780 -13.13 22.73 7.55
N PRO A 781 -12.46 23.38 6.58
CA PRO A 781 -11.65 24.57 6.85
C PRO A 781 -12.45 25.60 7.66
N PHE A 782 -11.85 26.12 8.73
CA PHE A 782 -12.50 27.01 9.72
C PHE A 782 -13.71 26.43 10.47
N GLY A 783 -13.99 25.13 10.30
CA GLY A 783 -15.05 24.42 11.00
C GLY A 783 -14.68 23.92 12.39
N HIS A 784 -13.44 24.19 12.83
CA HIS A 784 -12.95 23.77 14.13
C HIS A 784 -13.69 24.51 15.26
N PRO A 785 -14.03 23.80 16.36
CA PRO A 785 -14.57 24.43 17.56
C PRO A 785 -13.64 25.51 18.10
N LYS A 786 -14.21 26.55 18.72
CA LYS A 786 -13.42 27.64 19.31
C LYS A 786 -12.44 27.11 20.36
N GLY A 787 -11.14 27.38 20.16
CA GLY A 787 -10.06 26.96 21.06
C GLY A 787 -9.47 25.57 20.78
N ALA A 788 -9.96 24.87 19.75
CA ALA A 788 -9.30 23.67 19.25
C ALA A 788 -8.04 24.04 18.44
N ASP A 789 -7.02 23.20 18.53
CA ASP A 789 -5.81 23.29 17.69
C ASP A 789 -6.07 22.55 16.37
N PRO A 790 -6.20 23.24 15.22
CA PRO A 790 -6.50 22.60 13.94
C PRO A 790 -5.45 21.58 13.49
N GLU A 791 -4.20 21.71 13.95
CA GLU A 791 -3.11 20.77 13.63
C GLU A 791 -3.15 19.51 14.52
N ARG A 792 -4.01 19.50 15.54
CA ARG A 792 -4.17 18.39 16.51
C ARG A 792 -5.64 18.21 16.88
N PHE A 793 -6.49 18.10 15.87
CA PHE A 793 -7.92 17.87 16.06
C PHE A 793 -8.47 16.85 15.07
N HIS A 794 -9.07 15.76 15.55
CA HIS A 794 -9.75 14.81 14.68
C HIS A 794 -10.89 14.09 15.39
N LEU A 795 -12.02 13.94 14.72
CA LEU A 795 -13.21 13.38 15.33
C LEU A 795 -13.36 11.89 15.05
N ILE A 796 -13.47 11.13 16.14
CA ILE A 796 -13.82 9.72 16.14
C ILE A 796 -15.08 9.49 16.97
N ALA A 797 -15.81 8.44 16.66
CA ALA A 797 -17.00 8.03 17.39
C ALA A 797 -17.10 6.50 17.44
N PRO A 798 -17.78 5.93 18.46
CA PRO A 798 -18.11 4.52 18.43
C PRO A 798 -18.94 4.15 17.20
N TYR A 799 -18.79 2.92 16.69
CA TYR A 799 -19.51 2.48 15.50
C TYR A 799 -21.03 2.59 15.65
N ASN A 800 -21.68 3.11 14.61
CA ASN A 800 -23.13 3.16 14.49
C ASN A 800 -23.50 3.04 13.00
N ASN A 801 -24.24 2.01 12.64
CA ASN A 801 -24.64 1.72 11.26
C ASN A 801 -25.81 2.60 10.78
N ASN A 802 -26.50 3.30 11.68
CA ASN A 802 -27.59 4.20 11.33
C ASN A 802 -27.07 5.61 11.04
N SER A 803 -26.90 5.93 9.76
CA SER A 803 -26.39 7.23 9.29
C SER A 803 -27.23 8.43 9.76
N ALA A 804 -28.53 8.24 10.02
CA ALA A 804 -29.41 9.29 10.55
C ALA A 804 -29.12 9.68 12.01
N GLN A 805 -28.30 8.90 12.73
CA GLN A 805 -27.87 9.18 14.10
C GLN A 805 -26.52 9.90 14.17
N TRP A 806 -25.73 9.94 13.10
CA TRP A 806 -24.37 10.49 13.13
C TRP A 806 -24.33 11.97 13.54
N LEU A 807 -25.30 12.78 13.12
CA LEU A 807 -25.45 14.18 13.55
C LEU A 807 -25.97 14.33 14.98
N LYS A 808 -26.64 13.30 15.51
CA LYS A 808 -27.31 13.31 16.82
C LYS A 808 -26.47 12.69 17.93
N MET A 809 -25.33 12.08 17.60
CA MET A 809 -24.44 11.47 18.58
C MET A 809 -23.30 12.42 18.99
N ASP A 810 -22.63 12.03 20.06
CA ASP A 810 -21.42 12.69 20.54
C ASP A 810 -20.18 12.13 19.82
N TRP A 811 -19.28 13.02 19.44
CA TRP A 811 -17.99 12.74 18.80
C TRP A 811 -16.85 13.10 19.73
N ILE A 812 -15.71 12.43 19.60
CA ILE A 812 -14.56 12.59 20.49
C ILE A 812 -13.36 13.06 19.68
N ASP A 813 -12.72 14.13 20.13
CA ASP A 813 -11.41 14.50 19.58
C ASP A 813 -10.35 13.50 20.02
N GLN A 814 -9.68 12.87 19.04
CA GLN A 814 -8.69 11.83 19.30
C GLN A 814 -7.46 12.33 20.07
N TYR A 815 -7.15 13.64 20.05
CA TYR A 815 -5.96 14.16 20.73
C TYR A 815 -6.25 14.56 22.17
N THR A 816 -7.35 15.28 22.40
CA THR A 816 -7.69 15.79 23.74
C THR A 816 -8.64 14.87 24.52
N GLY A 817 -9.36 13.98 23.85
CA GLY A 817 -10.43 13.17 24.44
C GLY A 817 -11.63 14.01 24.89
N ASN A 818 -11.81 15.21 24.32
CA ASN A 818 -12.96 16.07 24.56
C ASN A 818 -14.12 15.70 23.64
N THR A 819 -15.34 15.94 24.10
CA THR A 819 -16.57 15.60 23.39
C THR A 819 -17.14 16.79 22.62
N TYR A 820 -17.58 16.55 21.39
CA TYR A 820 -18.13 17.53 20.45
C TYR A 820 -19.41 17.02 19.79
N ARG A 821 -20.23 17.95 19.32
CA ARG A 821 -21.29 17.70 18.33
C ARG A 821 -20.79 18.03 16.94
N ILE A 822 -21.39 17.42 15.93
CA ILE A 822 -21.10 17.74 14.52
C ILE A 822 -22.31 18.38 13.86
N THR A 823 -22.07 19.24 12.88
CA THR A 823 -23.09 19.80 12.00
C THR A 823 -22.59 19.81 10.55
N THR A 824 -23.53 19.72 9.61
CA THR A 824 -23.29 19.89 8.17
C THR A 824 -23.95 21.17 7.61
N SER A 825 -24.67 21.92 8.46
CA SER A 825 -25.32 23.21 8.16
C SER A 825 -24.86 24.33 9.10
N GLU A 826 -25.46 25.54 9.00
CA GLU A 826 -25.05 26.81 9.63
C GLU A 826 -24.25 26.66 10.94
N TYR A 827 -23.00 27.16 10.92
CA TYR A 827 -22.07 27.12 12.03
C TYR A 827 -21.89 28.52 12.64
N THR A 828 -22.28 28.69 13.90
CA THR A 828 -22.17 29.96 14.64
C THR A 828 -20.95 30.04 15.57
N GLY A 829 -19.94 29.17 15.41
CA GLY A 829 -18.70 29.28 16.18
C GLY A 829 -18.80 28.82 17.65
N SER A 830 -19.48 27.69 17.90
CA SER A 830 -19.61 27.11 19.25
C SER A 830 -18.31 26.46 19.73
N ALA A 831 -18.03 26.54 21.04
CA ALA A 831 -16.89 25.83 21.66
C ALA A 831 -17.06 24.29 21.67
N ARG A 832 -18.27 23.77 21.40
CA ARG A 832 -18.59 22.33 21.47
C ARG A 832 -19.16 21.74 20.18
N THR A 833 -19.16 22.49 19.08
CA THR A 833 -19.68 22.01 17.80
C THR A 833 -18.59 22.13 16.73
N ALA A 834 -18.39 21.07 15.95
CA ALA A 834 -17.51 21.07 14.80
C ALA A 834 -18.34 21.04 13.51
N PHE A 835 -17.93 21.84 12.53
CA PHE A 835 -18.54 21.85 11.20
C PHE A 835 -17.78 20.86 10.31
N VAL A 836 -18.42 19.74 9.97
CA VAL A 836 -17.77 18.61 9.28
C VAL A 836 -18.05 18.60 7.79
N LYS A 837 -17.15 17.99 7.02
CA LYS A 837 -17.30 17.81 5.57
C LYS A 837 -18.50 16.92 5.28
N THR A 838 -19.25 17.26 4.25
CA THR A 838 -20.28 16.37 3.69
C THR A 838 -19.73 15.50 2.57
N TYR A 839 -20.46 14.47 2.15
CA TYR A 839 -20.11 13.74 0.92
C TYR A 839 -20.01 14.68 -0.28
N GLY A 840 -20.89 15.68 -0.39
CA GLY A 840 -20.85 16.70 -1.44
C GLY A 840 -19.56 17.54 -1.40
N ASP A 841 -19.07 17.89 -0.21
CA ASP A 841 -17.77 18.58 -0.08
C ASP A 841 -16.61 17.68 -0.50
N VAL A 842 -16.58 16.41 -0.07
CA VAL A 842 -15.52 15.48 -0.46
C VAL A 842 -15.53 15.24 -1.97
N LEU A 843 -16.71 15.07 -2.58
CA LEU A 843 -16.83 14.92 -4.03
C LEU A 843 -16.39 16.18 -4.78
N ARG A 844 -16.66 17.38 -4.23
CA ARG A 844 -16.16 18.64 -4.80
C ARG A 844 -14.63 18.73 -4.67
N GLU A 845 -14.06 18.41 -3.51
CA GLU A 845 -12.61 18.37 -3.35
C GLU A 845 -11.96 17.32 -4.26
N TYR A 846 -12.63 16.19 -4.48
CA TYR A 846 -12.23 15.13 -5.40
C TYR A 846 -12.18 15.63 -6.84
N GLU A 847 -13.27 16.25 -7.34
CA GLU A 847 -13.40 16.77 -8.71
C GLU A 847 -12.36 17.86 -9.03
N TYR A 848 -11.99 18.65 -8.03
CA TYR A 848 -11.07 19.78 -8.17
C TYR A 848 -9.67 19.47 -7.62
N HIS A 849 -9.34 18.21 -7.32
CA HIS A 849 -8.03 17.82 -6.84
C HIS A 849 -6.95 18.19 -7.87
N PRO A 850 -5.92 19.00 -7.52
CA PRO A 850 -4.91 19.43 -8.47
C PRO A 850 -3.96 18.27 -8.87
N GLU A 851 -3.38 18.36 -10.06
CA GLU A 851 -2.22 17.54 -10.47
C GLU A 851 -0.94 18.33 -10.14
N SER A 852 -0.64 18.47 -8.85
CA SER A 852 0.41 19.41 -8.39
C SER A 852 1.81 19.12 -8.93
N LYS A 853 2.04 17.92 -9.45
CA LYS A 853 3.30 17.49 -10.06
C LYS A 853 3.54 18.10 -11.44
N CYS A 854 2.50 18.67 -12.07
CA CYS A 854 2.52 19.25 -13.40
C CYS A 854 2.33 20.78 -13.34
N ALA A 855 2.70 21.44 -14.44
CA ALA A 855 2.42 22.84 -14.69
C ALA A 855 1.22 22.99 -15.63
N ASP A 856 0.58 24.14 -15.62
CA ASP A 856 -0.41 24.52 -16.63
C ASP A 856 0.27 25.03 -17.92
N ALA A 857 -0.53 25.62 -18.82
CA ALA A 857 -0.05 26.13 -20.09
C ALA A 857 0.82 27.40 -19.97
N THR A 858 0.78 28.13 -18.85
CA THR A 858 1.64 29.29 -18.59
C THR A 858 2.94 28.93 -17.88
N GLY A 859 3.09 27.67 -17.45
CA GLY A 859 4.24 27.19 -16.70
C GLY A 859 4.04 27.28 -15.18
N ASP A 860 2.87 27.75 -14.72
CA ASP A 860 2.55 27.85 -13.31
C ASP A 860 2.13 26.49 -12.74
N PRO A 861 2.35 26.21 -11.43
CA PRO A 861 1.94 24.95 -10.83
C PRO A 861 0.44 24.69 -10.99
N CYS A 862 0.06 23.48 -11.42
CA CYS A 862 -1.34 23.12 -11.58
C CYS A 862 -2.11 23.24 -10.25
N ASP A 863 -3.25 23.92 -10.31
CA ASP A 863 -4.14 24.19 -9.19
C ASP A 863 -5.54 23.60 -9.40
N LYS A 864 -6.48 24.01 -8.55
CA LYS A 864 -7.86 23.51 -8.59
C LYS A 864 -8.59 23.88 -9.88
N GLN A 865 -8.29 25.04 -10.45
CA GLN A 865 -8.95 25.64 -11.61
C GLN A 865 -8.29 25.29 -12.95
N THR A 866 -7.06 24.76 -12.95
CA THR A 866 -6.37 24.36 -14.18
C THR A 866 -7.20 23.38 -15.03
N VAL A 867 -7.39 23.66 -16.30
CA VAL A 867 -8.10 22.78 -17.25
C VAL A 867 -7.31 22.74 -18.56
N GLY A 868 -7.23 21.56 -19.19
CA GLY A 868 -6.58 21.38 -20.48
C GLY A 868 -5.28 20.58 -20.41
N LEU A 869 -4.43 20.78 -21.41
CA LEU A 869 -3.13 20.15 -21.56
C LEU A 869 -2.15 20.69 -20.50
N LEU A 870 -1.58 19.78 -19.71
CA LEU A 870 -0.59 20.07 -18.68
C LEU A 870 0.83 19.86 -19.20
N GLN A 871 1.78 20.57 -18.60
CA GLN A 871 3.20 20.49 -18.91
C GLN A 871 4.00 19.90 -17.75
N ARG A 872 5.23 19.47 -18.03
CA ARG A 872 6.20 19.14 -16.98
C ARG A 872 6.62 20.41 -16.28
N ARG A 873 6.83 20.34 -14.97
CA ARG A 873 7.35 21.47 -14.18
C ARG A 873 8.85 21.63 -14.41
N HIS A 874 9.31 22.87 -14.31
CA HIS A 874 10.73 23.19 -14.10
C HIS A 874 10.99 23.29 -12.60
N ILE A 875 11.89 22.45 -12.09
CA ILE A 875 12.22 22.35 -10.66
C ILE A 875 13.72 22.47 -10.43
N THR A 876 14.12 23.24 -9.42
CA THR A 876 15.52 23.37 -9.00
C THR A 876 15.74 22.60 -7.71
N VAL A 877 16.85 21.87 -7.62
CA VAL A 877 17.26 21.16 -6.40
C VAL A 877 17.63 22.16 -5.32
N ASP A 878 16.75 22.33 -4.34
CA ASP A 878 16.94 23.26 -3.21
C ASP A 878 17.64 22.60 -2.01
N GLN A 879 17.21 21.39 -1.64
CA GLN A 879 17.78 20.62 -0.53
C GLN A 879 17.50 19.12 -0.71
N ILE A 880 18.46 18.28 -0.34
CA ILE A 880 18.28 16.83 -0.26
C ILE A 880 17.91 16.44 1.17
N LYS A 881 16.88 15.60 1.32
CA LYS A 881 16.46 15.01 2.59
C LYS A 881 16.37 13.50 2.44
N TYR A 882 16.92 12.78 3.40
CA TYR A 882 16.77 11.33 3.47
C TYR A 882 15.53 11.00 4.30
N ILE A 883 14.59 10.27 3.69
CA ILE A 883 13.36 9.83 4.33
C ILE A 883 13.24 8.31 4.22
N GLY A 884 12.52 7.71 5.16
CA GLY A 884 12.11 6.31 5.10
C GLY A 884 11.32 6.02 3.82
N LYS A 885 11.46 4.80 3.31
CA LYS A 885 10.78 4.35 2.09
C LYS A 885 9.32 3.99 2.38
N GLU A 886 9.02 3.46 3.57
CA GLU A 886 7.66 3.11 3.94
C GLU A 886 6.91 4.35 4.46
N SER A 887 5.86 4.74 3.75
CA SER A 887 4.88 5.70 4.25
C SER A 887 4.02 5.00 5.30
N ASN A 888 4.00 5.54 6.51
CA ASN A 888 3.28 4.92 7.61
C ASN A 888 1.78 5.18 7.51
N HIS A 889 1.00 4.20 8.00
CA HIS A 889 -0.39 4.44 8.34
C HIS A 889 -1.22 4.98 7.17
N LEU A 890 -0.95 4.57 5.92
CA LEU A 890 -1.63 5.12 4.73
C LEU A 890 -3.16 5.13 4.86
N GLU A 891 -3.74 4.05 5.40
CA GLU A 891 -5.18 3.98 5.68
C GLU A 891 -5.61 4.98 6.75
N ASP A 892 -4.80 5.19 7.78
CA ASP A 892 -5.08 6.17 8.84
C ASP A 892 -4.86 7.62 8.35
N VAL A 893 -3.90 7.85 7.44
CA VAL A 893 -3.66 9.14 6.76
C VAL A 893 -4.85 9.47 5.85
N ASP A 894 -5.28 8.51 5.02
CA ASP A 894 -6.47 8.62 4.18
C ASP A 894 -7.73 8.87 5.03
N ALA A 895 -7.81 8.25 6.22
CA ALA A 895 -8.89 8.44 7.18
C ALA A 895 -8.75 9.69 8.08
N GLY A 896 -7.69 10.49 7.90
CA GLY A 896 -7.40 11.72 8.64
C GLY A 896 -6.95 11.54 10.10
N LEU A 897 -6.64 10.33 10.53
CA LEU A 897 -6.20 10.06 11.91
C LEU A 897 -4.77 10.56 12.19
N VAL A 898 -4.01 10.95 11.18
CA VAL A 898 -2.59 11.36 11.32
C VAL A 898 -2.38 12.81 10.91
N HIS A 899 -2.16 13.69 11.90
CA HIS A 899 -1.91 15.13 11.66
C HIS A 899 -0.45 15.57 11.86
N SER A 900 0.44 14.70 12.35
CA SER A 900 1.87 15.02 12.52
C SER A 900 2.73 14.43 11.40
N ARG A 901 3.62 15.27 10.84
CA ARG A 901 4.61 14.88 9.81
C ARG A 901 5.56 13.76 10.27
N GLU A 902 5.97 13.78 11.54
CA GLU A 902 6.87 12.77 12.12
C GLU A 902 6.23 11.37 12.19
N SER A 903 4.89 11.31 12.13
CA SER A 903 4.15 10.06 12.16
C SER A 903 4.10 9.36 10.80
N VAL A 904 4.28 10.09 9.69
CA VAL A 904 4.11 9.54 8.32
C VAL A 904 5.41 9.04 7.73
N TYR A 905 6.52 9.76 7.92
CA TYR A 905 7.85 9.36 7.41
C TYR A 905 8.92 9.52 8.49
N THR A 906 9.85 8.58 8.55
CA THR A 906 11.07 8.73 9.37
C THR A 906 12.10 9.55 8.60
N GLU A 907 12.55 10.68 9.13
CA GLU A 907 13.58 11.52 8.51
C GLU A 907 14.97 11.15 9.07
N TYR A 908 15.92 10.84 8.18
CA TYR A 908 17.30 10.48 8.51
C TYR A 908 18.20 11.69 8.26
N VAL A 909 18.47 12.46 9.31
CA VAL A 909 19.18 13.74 9.17
C VAL A 909 20.68 13.52 9.01
N ASP A 910 21.21 13.91 7.85
CA ASP A 910 22.65 14.07 7.61
C ASP A 910 23.07 15.50 7.94
N GLN A 911 23.85 15.66 9.01
CA GLN A 911 24.31 16.96 9.49
C GLN A 911 25.25 17.67 8.50
N SER A 912 25.90 16.93 7.60
CA SER A 912 26.77 17.52 6.58
C SER A 912 26.00 18.17 5.44
N ARG A 913 24.72 17.80 5.26
CA ARG A 913 23.84 18.26 4.17
C ARG A 913 22.61 19.04 4.64
N ASP A 914 22.47 19.28 5.93
CA ASP A 914 21.34 20.07 6.41
C ASP A 914 21.41 21.56 6.01
N GLU A 915 20.32 22.28 6.25
CA GLU A 915 20.19 23.70 5.89
C GLU A 915 21.27 24.57 6.55
N TRP A 916 21.69 24.21 7.77
CA TRP A 916 22.73 24.94 8.49
C TRP A 916 24.04 24.89 7.73
N GLN A 917 24.46 23.70 7.31
CA GLN A 917 25.73 23.49 6.64
C GLN A 917 25.72 24.01 5.20
N THR A 918 24.62 23.80 4.48
CA THR A 918 24.53 24.04 3.02
C THR A 918 24.10 25.46 2.66
N LYS A 919 23.30 26.13 3.50
CA LYS A 919 22.78 27.48 3.21
C LYS A 919 23.26 28.53 4.21
N ILE A 920 23.09 28.26 5.51
CA ILE A 920 23.32 29.28 6.55
C ILE A 920 24.81 29.56 6.75
N LEU A 921 25.64 28.53 6.90
CA LEU A 921 27.06 28.67 7.14
C LEU A 921 27.80 29.42 6.00
N PRO A 922 27.54 29.14 4.70
CA PRO A 922 28.08 29.95 3.61
C PRO A 922 27.70 31.43 3.71
N LEU A 923 26.44 31.75 4.02
CA LEU A 923 26.00 33.14 4.22
C LEU A 923 26.72 33.80 5.40
N LEU A 924 26.85 33.10 6.53
CA LEU A 924 27.60 33.60 7.69
C LEU A 924 29.10 33.83 7.37
N LYS A 925 29.70 33.03 6.49
CA LYS A 925 31.07 33.25 6.01
C LYS A 925 31.18 34.54 5.19
N ARG A 926 30.18 34.85 4.35
CA ARG A 926 30.13 36.07 3.53
C ARG A 926 29.85 37.34 4.35
N LEU A 927 29.12 37.22 5.47
CA LEU A 927 28.76 38.39 6.30
C LEU A 927 29.95 38.97 7.10
N PRO A 928 30.00 40.32 7.26
CA PRO A 928 30.99 40.95 8.13
C PRO A 928 30.87 40.49 9.57
N LEU A 929 31.99 40.08 10.18
CA LEU A 929 32.02 39.60 11.57
C LEU A 929 31.48 40.63 12.57
N LYS A 930 31.70 41.92 12.32
CA LYS A 930 31.21 43.02 13.17
C LYS A 930 29.68 43.04 13.24
N THR A 931 29.01 42.83 12.11
CA THR A 931 27.55 42.76 12.00
C THR A 931 27.01 41.55 12.75
N LEU A 932 27.65 40.39 12.61
CA LEU A 932 27.26 39.19 13.35
C LEU A 932 27.41 39.37 14.87
N ILE A 933 28.47 40.04 15.33
CA ILE A 933 28.66 40.32 16.77
C ILE A 933 27.54 41.23 17.29
N SER A 934 27.24 42.33 16.59
CA SER A 934 26.25 43.31 17.05
C SER A 934 24.84 42.76 17.06
N GLU A 935 24.48 41.92 16.09
CA GLU A 935 23.10 41.45 15.91
C GLU A 935 22.84 40.11 16.62
N SER A 936 23.84 39.23 16.78
CA SER A 936 23.64 37.93 17.45
C SER A 936 23.90 37.93 18.95
N GLY A 937 24.67 38.91 19.46
CA GLY A 937 25.13 38.92 20.85
C GLY A 937 26.13 37.82 21.21
N LEU A 938 26.62 37.05 20.23
CA LEU A 938 27.62 36.00 20.43
C LEU A 938 29.04 36.56 20.49
N SER A 939 29.90 35.90 21.26
CA SER A 939 31.30 36.30 21.37
C SER A 939 32.01 36.19 20.02
N ARG A 940 32.97 37.09 19.78
CA ARG A 940 33.78 37.09 18.55
C ARG A 940 34.42 35.73 18.28
N ARG A 941 34.92 35.06 19.33
CA ARG A 941 35.54 33.73 19.22
C ARG A 941 34.53 32.68 18.79
N ALA A 942 33.35 32.64 19.42
CA ALA A 942 32.30 31.71 19.03
C ALA A 942 31.89 31.89 17.57
N LEU A 943 31.70 33.13 17.10
CA LEU A 943 31.36 33.41 15.70
C LEU A 943 32.49 33.04 14.73
N MET A 944 33.76 33.21 15.11
CA MET A 944 34.89 32.75 14.30
C MET A 944 34.92 31.22 14.20
N ASP A 945 34.71 30.51 15.31
CA ASP A 945 34.68 29.04 15.33
C ASP A 945 33.48 28.49 14.52
N ILE A 946 32.31 29.13 14.63
CA ILE A 946 31.12 28.80 13.84
C ILE A 946 31.38 29.03 12.35
N ARG A 947 31.89 30.21 11.94
CA ARG A 947 32.20 30.52 10.53
C ARG A 947 33.29 29.60 9.96
N ALA A 948 34.21 29.15 10.79
CA ALA A 948 35.24 28.18 10.42
C ALA A 948 34.76 26.72 10.43
N ALA A 949 33.48 26.46 10.71
CA ALA A 949 32.88 25.13 10.88
C ALA A 949 33.55 24.27 11.98
N ARG A 950 34.24 24.91 12.94
CA ARG A 950 34.91 24.23 14.07
C ARG A 950 33.96 23.94 15.22
N SER A 951 32.84 24.66 15.29
CA SER A 951 31.79 24.43 16.27
C SER A 951 30.41 24.63 15.66
N ARG A 952 29.47 23.77 16.04
CA ARG A 952 28.07 23.93 15.68
C ARG A 952 27.32 24.55 16.88
N PRO A 953 26.66 25.71 16.71
CA PRO A 953 26.05 26.41 17.84
C PRO A 953 24.79 25.69 18.34
N HIS A 954 24.38 25.98 19.57
CA HIS A 954 23.12 25.49 20.13
C HIS A 954 21.90 25.98 19.31
N LEU A 955 20.78 25.25 19.32
CA LEU A 955 19.59 25.48 18.48
C LEU A 955 19.13 26.95 18.47
N LYS A 956 18.97 27.55 19.66
CA LYS A 956 18.61 28.97 19.84
C LYS A 956 19.55 29.94 19.11
N ASN A 957 20.86 29.66 19.12
CA ASN A 957 21.86 30.46 18.44
C ASN A 957 21.86 30.19 16.93
N GLN A 958 21.50 28.96 16.50
CA GLN A 958 21.28 28.64 15.09
C GLN A 958 20.12 29.47 14.53
N GLU A 959 18.99 29.53 15.24
CA GLU A 959 17.82 30.33 14.82
C GLU A 959 18.14 31.82 14.71
N CYS A 960 18.85 32.37 15.71
CA CYS A 960 19.29 33.77 15.69
C CYS A 960 20.20 34.07 14.49
N LEU A 961 21.25 33.25 14.29
CA LEU A 961 22.19 33.44 13.18
C LEU A 961 21.53 33.20 11.81
N ARG A 962 20.58 32.27 11.72
CA ARG A 962 19.75 32.05 10.53
C ARG A 962 18.92 33.29 10.20
N GLY A 963 18.26 33.89 11.20
CA GLY A 963 17.49 35.12 11.00
C GLY A 963 18.36 36.24 10.44
N ILE A 964 19.56 36.45 11.00
CA ILE A 964 20.52 37.45 10.53
C ILE A 964 20.99 37.15 9.11
N ALA A 965 21.38 35.90 8.84
CA ALA A 965 21.85 35.45 7.53
C ALA A 965 20.81 35.69 6.43
N ILE A 966 19.55 35.31 6.67
CA ILE A 966 18.46 35.46 5.71
C ILE A 966 18.10 36.93 5.50
N THR A 967 18.01 37.72 6.58
CA THR A 967 17.65 39.14 6.50
C THR A 967 18.68 39.94 5.70
N LYS A 968 19.97 39.67 5.89
CA LYS A 968 21.04 40.39 5.20
C LYS A 968 21.28 39.88 3.77
N ALA A 969 20.93 38.64 3.47
CA ALA A 969 21.02 38.09 2.11
C ALA A 969 19.97 38.68 1.15
N LYS A 970 18.81 39.14 1.66
CA LYS A 970 17.74 39.71 0.83
C LYS A 970 17.97 41.16 0.38
N GLY A 971 18.97 41.87 0.89
CA GLY A 971 19.13 43.32 0.65
C GLY A 971 17.99 44.16 1.24
N PRO A 972 18.13 45.48 1.41
CA PRO A 972 16.98 46.33 1.71
C PRO A 972 16.06 46.41 0.49
N GLU A 973 14.75 46.18 0.69
CA GLU A 973 13.70 46.40 -0.31
C GLU A 973 13.65 47.83 -0.85
#